data_AF-A0A9P6YNW6-F1
#
_entry.id   AF-A0A9P6YNW6-F1
#
_cell.length_a   1.000
_cell.length_b   1.000
_cell.length_c   1.000
_cell.angle_alpha   90.00
_cell.angle_beta   90.00
_cell.angle_gamma   90.00
#
_symmetry.space_group_name_H-M   'P 1'
#
loop_
_entity.id
_entity.type
_entity.pdbx_description
1 polymer ?
#
loop_
_entity_poly.entity_id
_entity_poly.type
_entity_poly.pdbx_seq_one_letter_code
_entity_poly.pdbx_strand_id
1 'polypeptide(L)'
;MPSLEDIEKVFTSYVKEYQEINGTYVRVYDNPPTALEFLRTSVQSNRPAIIKGAFDHWPARTAWSNEYLRTKMGKSTVTVAVTPNGYADAVTFDPVTQKEYFVMPHEQKMSFNSFLDIIEGKQQSQNANYISLQNGSLPVEYSALENDVDKDIAWCSEALGKKPDAVNFWFGDDKSITSLHKDPYENCYAVIRGQKEFILFPPSEYYCMHESVYQNAIYEPNKETNLLEIKPIDSSTPWIPVNPLCPDMDRFPRFKNACPIKVTVDEGDLLYLPALWFHQVLQKGQEGVIAINYWYDMDYSHILFPTMNLYRKLLTGVIENNHSHPPPIEYNVLFTQPPLLLRRNTSATVKRPNAFRKILQGAGLITLVTAGTVGIGGTVLYQNNDRFRHVVKALERCSVAGAVGAHVAYDYYRTLSKDYENELELEQAKSHCHQRSADRVLLAIQRLGGIYVKLGQHISVMQYILPSEWCQTMAILQDKCDSTPPEDIKALFMSDYGVPVEDIFEEFDWTPLGVASLAQVHRAKLKKGVVEDEEEQDRWVAVKLQHPYLDDYCKVDMETVSFIIEIVKKVFPEFGFGWLADEMRESLPKELDFVHEAENSQRVQANFYEDCIRKEFALVVPKVIWAKRRIMCMEFITGARIDDLDYMKHHNIDPNEVSKELTRVFSEMIFVHGFVHCDPHPGNVFVRPAKDPKHSKYNFDLVLLDHGLYRELSNELRSNYAHLWTSLIKGNEQGIRTYSYKVAGTEGYQLFACMLTGREWETINQSDLNSARTVQEVSRMTEGAIERIVEVADILGKLPRVVLLLLKTNDLLRHVDEKLSNTHDERMTYVIMGSYCSKAVWLDTKRHILEKVRTYGLSFHLLKELVKAWWQHESLAYSLWLYQLAAKWLEKLSLIDNNRKLIE
;
A
#
# COMPACT_ATOMS: atom_id res chain seq x y z
N MET A 1 -20.52 19.11 -37.21
CA MET A 1 -19.49 18.36 -36.46
C MET A 1 -18.47 17.89 -37.47
N PRO A 2 -17.16 17.85 -37.14
CA PRO A 2 -16.19 17.21 -38.02
C PRO A 2 -16.63 15.77 -38.32
N SER A 3 -16.46 15.33 -39.56
CA SER A 3 -16.72 13.94 -39.94
C SER A 3 -15.65 13.02 -39.34
N LEU A 4 -15.92 11.71 -39.26
CA LEU A 4 -14.92 10.73 -38.84
C LEU A 4 -13.65 10.82 -39.69
N GLU A 5 -13.82 11.04 -41.01
CA GLU A 5 -12.72 11.24 -41.95
C GLU A 5 -11.88 12.48 -41.64
N ASP A 6 -12.50 13.56 -41.15
CA ASP A 6 -11.77 14.77 -40.72
C ASP A 6 -10.93 14.49 -39.47
N ILE A 7 -11.44 13.69 -38.53
CA ILE A 7 -10.72 13.30 -37.31
C ILE A 7 -9.53 12.38 -37.65
N GLU A 8 -9.72 11.39 -38.52
CA GLU A 8 -8.63 10.52 -38.99
C GLU A 8 -7.54 11.29 -39.74
N LYS A 9 -7.91 12.30 -40.53
CA LYS A 9 -6.94 13.21 -41.18
C LYS A 9 -6.11 13.98 -40.15
N VAL A 10 -6.72 14.44 -39.06
CA VAL A 10 -5.99 15.14 -37.99
C VAL A 10 -4.98 14.22 -37.32
N PHE A 11 -5.37 12.99 -36.94
CA PHE A 11 -4.42 12.03 -36.36
C PHE A 11 -3.30 11.65 -37.33
N THR A 12 -3.64 11.46 -38.60
CA THR A 12 -2.65 11.17 -39.65
C THR A 12 -1.67 12.35 -39.82
N SER A 13 -2.15 13.60 -39.78
CA SER A 13 -1.29 14.80 -39.83
C SER A 13 -0.37 14.87 -38.62
N TYR A 14 -0.92 14.65 -37.42
CA TYR A 14 -0.15 14.65 -36.18
C TYR A 14 0.99 13.62 -36.19
N VAL A 15 0.71 12.39 -36.63
CA VAL A 15 1.71 11.33 -36.79
C VAL A 15 2.81 11.77 -37.76
N LYS A 16 2.45 12.31 -38.93
CA LYS A 16 3.41 12.76 -39.95
C LYS A 16 4.26 13.94 -39.47
N GLU A 17 3.66 14.92 -38.82
CA GLU A 17 4.37 16.07 -38.25
C GLU A 17 5.41 15.62 -37.22
N TYR A 18 5.06 14.68 -36.33
CA TYR A 18 6.03 14.10 -35.40
C TYR A 18 7.19 13.40 -36.13
N GLN A 19 6.87 12.58 -37.14
CA GLN A 19 7.86 11.85 -37.94
C GLN A 19 8.81 12.78 -38.69
N GLU A 20 8.29 13.86 -39.28
CA GLU A 20 9.09 14.87 -40.00
C GLU A 20 10.03 15.65 -39.07
N ILE A 21 9.59 15.98 -37.86
CA ILE A 21 10.38 16.75 -36.89
C ILE A 21 11.46 15.88 -36.24
N ASN A 22 11.14 14.65 -35.84
CA ASN A 22 12.00 13.84 -34.99
C ASN A 22 12.80 12.76 -35.75
N GLY A 23 12.33 12.36 -36.93
CA GLY A 23 12.95 11.31 -37.74
C GLY A 23 13.01 9.94 -37.07
N THR A 24 13.64 8.99 -37.77
CA THR A 24 13.70 7.55 -37.42
C THR A 24 15.03 7.11 -36.82
N TYR A 25 15.82 8.02 -36.25
CA TYR A 25 17.13 7.71 -35.67
C TYR A 25 17.07 7.61 -34.15
N VAL A 26 17.97 6.83 -33.57
CA VAL A 26 18.21 6.76 -32.12
C VAL A 26 19.54 7.43 -31.80
N ARG A 27 19.59 8.21 -30.72
CA ARG A 27 20.85 8.85 -30.31
C ARG A 27 21.81 7.77 -29.82
N VAL A 28 23.08 7.87 -30.20
CA VAL A 28 24.13 7.00 -29.69
C VAL A 28 25.08 7.84 -28.85
N TYR A 29 25.30 7.43 -27.61
CA TYR A 29 26.36 7.96 -26.75
C TYR A 29 27.54 7.01 -26.83
N ASP A 30 28.70 7.52 -27.25
CA ASP A 30 29.94 6.73 -27.32
C ASP A 30 30.51 6.38 -25.95
N ASN A 31 30.09 7.10 -24.90
CA ASN A 31 30.44 6.88 -23.49
C ASN A 31 29.22 7.18 -22.60
N PRO A 32 29.21 6.72 -21.34
CA PRO A 32 28.12 7.01 -20.41
C PRO A 32 27.92 8.53 -20.23
N PRO A 33 26.71 9.06 -20.46
CA PRO A 33 26.45 10.50 -20.36
C PRO A 33 26.46 10.96 -18.90
N THR A 34 26.62 12.27 -18.69
CA THR A 34 26.32 12.87 -17.38
C THR A 34 24.81 12.85 -17.12
N ALA A 35 24.38 12.85 -15.86
CA ALA A 35 22.96 12.86 -15.50
C ALA A 35 22.20 14.05 -16.14
N LEU A 36 22.79 15.25 -16.12
CA LEU A 36 22.19 16.45 -16.71
C LEU A 36 22.09 16.38 -18.24
N GLU A 37 23.11 15.83 -18.90
CA GLU A 37 23.07 15.59 -20.34
C GLU A 37 21.94 14.63 -20.67
N PHE A 38 21.95 13.44 -20.06
CA PHE A 38 20.94 12.40 -20.26
C PHE A 38 19.50 12.90 -20.02
N LEU A 39 19.29 13.65 -18.93
CA LEU A 39 18.00 14.27 -18.61
C LEU A 39 17.51 15.17 -19.75
N ARG A 40 18.36 16.06 -20.26
CA ARG A 40 17.98 17.04 -21.29
C ARG A 40 17.76 16.41 -22.65
N THR A 41 18.64 15.49 -23.04
CA THR A 41 18.72 15.02 -24.42
C THR A 41 17.91 13.76 -24.65
N SER A 42 17.69 12.92 -23.64
CA SER A 42 16.96 11.66 -23.79
C SER A 42 15.63 11.69 -23.02
N VAL A 43 15.65 11.91 -21.70
CA VAL A 43 14.45 11.86 -20.84
C VAL A 43 13.44 12.95 -21.21
N GLN A 44 13.82 14.24 -21.15
CA GLN A 44 12.92 15.37 -21.45
C GLN A 44 12.41 15.37 -22.90
N SER A 45 13.24 14.88 -23.82
CA SER A 45 12.83 14.75 -25.22
C SER A 45 11.96 13.52 -25.50
N ASN A 46 11.82 12.61 -24.51
CA ASN A 46 11.20 11.30 -24.63
C ASN A 46 11.72 10.54 -25.88
N ARG A 47 13.05 10.43 -26.01
CA ARG A 47 13.71 9.76 -27.14
C ARG A 47 14.61 8.60 -26.68
N PRO A 48 14.53 7.42 -27.33
CA PRO A 48 15.43 6.33 -27.09
C PRO A 48 16.88 6.71 -27.36
N ALA A 49 17.79 6.03 -26.67
CA ALA A 49 19.21 6.16 -26.90
C ALA A 49 19.98 4.85 -26.66
N ILE A 50 21.03 4.62 -27.45
CA ILE A 50 22.04 3.60 -27.18
C ILE A 50 23.18 4.25 -26.40
N ILE A 51 23.60 3.64 -25.29
CA ILE A 51 24.71 4.07 -24.46
C ILE A 51 25.77 2.98 -24.49
N LYS A 52 26.92 3.28 -25.09
CA LYS A 52 28.07 2.39 -25.13
C LYS A 52 28.89 2.51 -23.86
N GLY A 53 29.45 1.38 -23.41
CA GLY A 53 30.31 1.31 -22.23
C GLY A 53 29.62 1.66 -20.91
N ALA A 54 28.28 1.61 -20.85
CA ALA A 54 27.49 1.92 -19.67
C ALA A 54 27.77 1.01 -18.47
N PHE A 55 28.20 -0.23 -18.74
CA PHE A 55 28.36 -1.28 -17.73
C PHE A 55 29.58 -2.18 -18.01
N ASP A 56 30.62 -1.63 -18.66
CA ASP A 56 31.85 -2.39 -18.96
C ASP A 56 32.59 -2.87 -17.71
N HIS A 57 32.37 -2.21 -16.56
CA HIS A 57 32.94 -2.59 -15.27
C HIS A 57 32.23 -3.75 -14.58
N TRP A 58 31.07 -4.20 -15.07
CA TRP A 58 30.33 -5.28 -14.44
C TRP A 58 31.04 -6.62 -14.61
N PRO A 59 31.24 -7.41 -13.53
CA PRO A 59 31.73 -8.78 -13.63
C PRO A 59 30.94 -9.62 -14.64
N ALA A 60 29.62 -9.41 -14.73
CA ALA A 60 28.73 -10.10 -15.67
C ALA A 60 29.18 -10.05 -17.14
N ARG A 61 29.86 -8.96 -17.57
CA ARG A 61 30.34 -8.80 -18.96
C ARG A 61 31.29 -9.89 -19.42
N THR A 62 32.07 -10.44 -18.49
CA THR A 62 33.09 -11.45 -18.81
C THR A 62 32.80 -12.80 -18.16
N ALA A 63 32.07 -12.82 -17.05
CA ALA A 63 31.86 -14.02 -16.26
C ALA A 63 30.68 -14.86 -16.73
N TRP A 64 29.61 -14.28 -17.30
CA TRP A 64 28.34 -14.99 -17.56
C TRP A 64 28.38 -15.91 -18.79
N SER A 65 29.32 -16.86 -18.81
CA SER A 65 29.29 -18.03 -19.68
C SER A 65 28.29 -19.07 -19.16
N ASN A 66 27.84 -19.99 -20.03
CA ASN A 66 26.95 -21.06 -19.57
C ASN A 66 27.60 -21.93 -18.47
N GLU A 67 28.91 -22.17 -18.51
CA GLU A 67 29.62 -22.91 -17.46
C GLU A 67 29.59 -22.20 -16.11
N TYR A 68 29.81 -20.88 -16.11
CA TYR A 68 29.71 -20.06 -14.90
C TYR A 68 28.28 -20.09 -14.34
N LEU A 69 27.28 -19.92 -15.20
CA LEU A 69 25.88 -19.95 -14.80
C LEU A 69 25.46 -21.33 -14.27
N ARG A 70 25.96 -22.43 -14.84
CA ARG A 70 25.77 -23.78 -14.28
C ARG A 70 26.36 -23.92 -12.89
N THR A 71 27.53 -23.32 -12.65
CA THR A 71 28.20 -23.36 -11.35
C THR A 71 27.46 -22.54 -10.30
N LYS A 72 27.00 -21.32 -10.66
CA LYS A 72 26.31 -20.41 -9.74
C LYS A 72 24.84 -20.76 -9.51
N MET A 73 24.12 -21.11 -10.57
CA MET A 73 22.67 -21.25 -10.59
C MET A 73 22.18 -22.67 -10.90
N GLY A 74 23.03 -23.60 -11.32
CA GLY A 74 22.61 -24.83 -12.00
C GLY A 74 21.54 -25.68 -11.28
N LYS A 75 21.59 -25.75 -9.93
CA LYS A 75 20.60 -26.48 -9.12
C LYS A 75 19.38 -25.64 -8.71
N SER A 76 19.44 -24.33 -8.88
CA SER A 76 18.34 -23.43 -8.53
C SER A 76 17.13 -23.71 -9.42
N THR A 77 15.96 -23.74 -8.81
CA THR A 77 14.68 -23.83 -9.53
C THR A 77 14.31 -22.45 -10.04
N VAL A 78 14.01 -22.35 -11.33
CA VAL A 78 13.63 -21.11 -11.99
C VAL A 78 12.31 -21.27 -12.74
N THR A 79 11.58 -20.17 -12.87
CA THR A 79 10.31 -20.12 -13.60
C THR A 79 10.59 -19.78 -15.06
N VAL A 80 10.19 -20.68 -15.96
CA VAL A 80 10.42 -20.59 -17.40
C VAL A 80 9.08 -20.43 -18.12
N ALA A 81 8.96 -19.39 -18.94
CA ALA A 81 7.82 -19.20 -19.83
C ALA A 81 7.94 -20.14 -21.02
N VAL A 82 6.88 -20.91 -21.26
CA VAL A 82 6.79 -21.90 -22.33
C VAL A 82 5.66 -21.51 -23.28
N THR A 83 5.98 -21.31 -24.56
CA THR A 83 5.01 -20.90 -25.59
C THR A 83 5.19 -21.75 -26.85
N PRO A 84 4.13 -21.99 -27.63
CA PRO A 84 4.23 -22.82 -28.83
C PRO A 84 5.06 -22.18 -29.96
N ASN A 85 5.13 -20.85 -30.00
CA ASN A 85 5.65 -20.10 -31.15
C ASN A 85 6.60 -18.95 -30.77
N GLY A 86 6.94 -18.80 -29.49
CA GLY A 86 7.82 -17.71 -29.02
C GLY A 86 7.11 -16.53 -28.39
N TYR A 87 5.84 -16.30 -28.73
CA TYR A 87 5.09 -15.13 -28.31
C TYR A 87 4.43 -15.36 -26.96
N ALA A 88 4.97 -14.74 -25.90
CA ALA A 88 4.25 -14.53 -24.66
C ALA A 88 3.47 -13.22 -24.72
N ASP A 89 2.41 -13.16 -23.92
CA ASP A 89 1.59 -11.96 -23.75
C ASP A 89 1.16 -11.41 -25.10
N ALA A 90 0.46 -12.25 -25.88
CA ALA A 90 0.15 -11.97 -27.27
C ALA A 90 -1.29 -12.28 -27.61
N VAL A 91 -1.88 -11.47 -28.49
CA VAL A 91 -3.19 -11.77 -29.07
C VAL A 91 -3.05 -12.98 -29.98
N THR A 92 -3.73 -14.06 -29.62
CA THR A 92 -3.69 -15.33 -30.33
C THR A 92 -5.09 -15.81 -30.66
N PHE A 93 -5.27 -16.23 -31.92
CA PHE A 93 -6.51 -16.85 -32.39
C PHE A 93 -6.58 -18.31 -31.94
N ASP A 94 -7.66 -18.66 -31.24
CA ASP A 94 -7.98 -20.05 -30.89
C ASP A 94 -8.88 -20.67 -31.96
N PRO A 95 -8.40 -21.69 -32.72
CA PRO A 95 -9.20 -22.35 -33.75
C PRO A 95 -10.36 -23.18 -33.17
N VAL A 96 -10.37 -23.51 -31.88
CA VAL A 96 -11.44 -24.30 -31.27
C VAL A 96 -12.64 -23.42 -30.96
N THR A 97 -12.42 -22.30 -30.28
CA THR A 97 -13.49 -21.35 -29.93
C THR A 97 -13.79 -20.33 -31.03
N GLN A 98 -12.93 -20.24 -32.06
CA GLN A 98 -13.01 -19.25 -33.14
C GLN A 98 -12.97 -17.80 -32.62
N LYS A 99 -12.22 -17.57 -31.54
CA LYS A 99 -12.06 -16.26 -30.89
C LYS A 99 -10.59 -15.93 -30.70
N GLU A 100 -10.30 -14.66 -30.50
CA GLU A 100 -8.97 -14.20 -30.11
C GLU A 100 -8.92 -13.90 -28.62
N TYR A 101 -7.79 -14.28 -28.03
CA TYR A 101 -7.50 -14.08 -26.62
C TYR A 101 -6.16 -13.37 -26.48
N PHE A 102 -6.02 -12.59 -25.41
CA PHE A 102 -4.70 -12.23 -24.91
C PHE A 102 -4.15 -13.42 -24.14
N VAL A 103 -3.14 -14.10 -24.68
CA VAL A 103 -2.64 -15.37 -24.13
C VAL A 103 -1.31 -15.16 -23.41
N MET A 104 -1.32 -15.47 -22.11
CA MET A 104 -0.14 -15.52 -21.26
C MET A 104 0.58 -16.88 -21.40
N PRO A 105 1.91 -16.94 -21.21
CA PRO A 105 2.68 -18.17 -21.38
C PRO A 105 2.31 -19.24 -20.35
N HIS A 106 2.64 -20.50 -20.66
CA HIS A 106 2.63 -21.55 -19.64
C HIS A 106 3.87 -21.39 -18.76
N GLU A 107 3.71 -21.13 -17.48
CA GLU A 107 4.84 -21.06 -16.55
C GLU A 107 5.21 -22.46 -16.04
N GLN A 108 6.44 -22.89 -16.35
CA GLN A 108 6.98 -24.16 -15.93
C GLN A 108 8.20 -23.95 -15.03
N LYS A 109 8.17 -24.56 -13.83
CA LYS A 109 9.34 -24.58 -12.94
C LYS A 109 10.29 -25.72 -13.33
N MET A 110 11.56 -25.40 -13.53
CA MET A 110 12.61 -26.38 -13.80
C MET A 110 13.95 -25.95 -13.20
N SER A 111 14.93 -26.85 -13.15
CA SER A 111 16.28 -26.46 -12.72
C SER A 111 16.95 -25.58 -13.78
N PHE A 112 17.78 -24.63 -13.36
CA PHE A 112 18.53 -23.79 -14.29
C PHE A 112 19.42 -24.61 -15.25
N ASN A 113 19.95 -25.75 -14.78
CA ASN A 113 20.67 -26.69 -15.64
C ASN A 113 19.80 -27.25 -16.76
N SER A 114 18.56 -27.65 -16.46
CA SER A 114 17.61 -28.16 -17.45
C SER A 114 17.25 -27.07 -18.47
N PHE A 115 17.05 -25.84 -18.00
CA PHE A 115 16.83 -24.70 -18.89
C PHE A 115 18.04 -24.46 -19.82
N LEU A 116 19.26 -24.45 -19.28
CA LEU A 116 20.48 -24.32 -20.08
C LEU A 116 20.66 -25.47 -21.08
N ASP A 117 20.30 -26.71 -20.70
CA ASP A 117 20.32 -27.84 -21.63
C ASP A 117 19.39 -27.62 -22.84
N ILE A 118 18.25 -26.95 -22.64
CA ILE A 118 17.35 -26.55 -23.73
C ILE A 118 17.99 -25.47 -24.60
N ILE A 119 18.54 -24.40 -24.00
CA ILE A 119 19.19 -23.29 -24.73
C ILE A 119 20.41 -23.77 -25.53
N GLU A 120 21.20 -24.70 -25.00
CA GLU A 120 22.35 -25.29 -25.67
C GLU A 120 21.97 -26.36 -26.71
N GLY A 121 20.68 -26.66 -26.87
CA GLY A 121 20.18 -27.68 -27.80
C GLY A 121 20.52 -29.12 -27.38
N LYS A 122 20.98 -29.34 -26.15
CA LYS A 122 21.24 -30.67 -25.57
C LYS A 122 19.94 -31.42 -25.26
N GLN A 123 18.90 -30.67 -24.90
CA GLN A 123 17.54 -31.17 -24.70
C GLN A 123 16.61 -30.53 -25.73
N GLN A 124 15.97 -31.35 -26.55
CA GLN A 124 15.04 -30.84 -27.55
C GLN A 124 13.70 -30.47 -26.89
N SER A 125 13.26 -29.23 -27.09
CA SER A 125 11.92 -28.77 -26.73
C SER A 125 11.12 -28.44 -27.98
N GLN A 126 9.84 -28.84 -28.00
CA GLN A 126 8.90 -28.52 -29.08
C GLN A 126 8.39 -27.08 -28.99
N ASN A 127 8.51 -26.46 -27.81
CA ASN A 127 8.08 -25.11 -27.51
C ASN A 127 9.27 -24.15 -27.44
N ALA A 128 9.01 -22.85 -27.51
CA ALA A 128 9.97 -21.82 -27.12
C ALA A 128 9.99 -21.71 -25.59
N ASN A 129 11.20 -21.63 -25.01
CA ASN A 129 11.40 -21.61 -23.56
C ASN A 129 12.33 -20.45 -23.23
N TYR A 130 11.91 -19.58 -22.33
CA TYR A 130 12.73 -18.45 -21.92
C TYR A 130 12.35 -17.97 -20.53
N ILE A 131 13.31 -17.29 -19.92
CA ILE A 131 13.15 -16.61 -18.64
C ILE A 131 12.68 -15.19 -18.92
N SER A 132 11.47 -14.90 -18.44
CA SER A 132 10.78 -13.61 -18.60
C SER A 132 10.05 -13.18 -17.34
N LEU A 133 10.39 -13.71 -16.16
CA LEU A 133 9.77 -13.28 -14.92
C LEU A 133 10.07 -11.79 -14.71
N GLN A 134 9.01 -11.00 -14.53
CA GLN A 134 9.07 -9.54 -14.38
C GLN A 134 8.99 -9.11 -12.90
N ASN A 135 9.00 -7.79 -12.65
CA ASN A 135 8.82 -7.15 -11.33
C ASN A 135 9.91 -7.47 -10.30
N GLY A 136 11.18 -7.34 -10.68
CA GLY A 136 12.31 -7.50 -9.78
C GLY A 136 12.80 -8.94 -9.69
N SER A 137 12.81 -9.67 -10.81
CA SER A 137 13.18 -11.09 -10.81
C SER A 137 14.63 -11.34 -10.41
N LEU A 138 15.55 -10.40 -10.67
CA LEU A 138 16.98 -10.55 -10.36
C LEU A 138 17.24 -10.79 -8.86
N PRO A 139 16.79 -9.93 -7.92
CA PRO A 139 16.99 -10.16 -6.48
C PRO A 139 16.19 -11.34 -5.91
N VAL A 140 15.25 -11.91 -6.66
CA VAL A 140 14.37 -12.99 -6.19
C VAL A 140 14.88 -14.36 -6.66
N GLU A 141 14.68 -14.70 -7.94
CA GLU A 141 15.05 -16.02 -8.47
C GLU A 141 16.54 -16.11 -8.84
N TYR A 142 17.19 -14.97 -9.08
CA TYR A 142 18.56 -14.91 -9.61
C TYR A 142 19.55 -14.20 -8.68
N SER A 143 19.25 -14.15 -7.38
CA SER A 143 20.02 -13.40 -6.36
C SER A 143 21.50 -13.79 -6.29
N ALA A 144 21.86 -15.03 -6.65
CA ALA A 144 23.26 -15.45 -6.71
C ALA A 144 24.09 -14.75 -7.79
N LEU A 145 23.43 -14.10 -8.76
CA LEU A 145 24.03 -13.30 -9.83
C LEU A 145 23.99 -11.79 -9.53
N GLU A 146 23.28 -11.35 -8.48
CA GLU A 146 23.05 -9.92 -8.19
C GLU A 146 24.37 -9.16 -7.97
N ASN A 147 25.35 -9.79 -7.33
CA ASN A 147 26.65 -9.16 -7.06
C ASN A 147 27.53 -8.96 -8.33
N ASP A 148 27.13 -9.53 -9.47
CA ASP A 148 27.85 -9.41 -10.73
C ASP A 148 27.41 -8.19 -11.57
N VAL A 149 26.39 -7.45 -11.11
CA VAL A 149 25.84 -6.26 -11.77
C VAL A 149 25.60 -5.14 -10.74
N ASP A 150 25.51 -3.89 -11.19
CA ASP A 150 25.19 -2.79 -10.26
C ASP A 150 23.72 -2.83 -9.83
N LYS A 151 23.44 -2.27 -8.64
CA LYS A 151 22.08 -2.13 -8.11
C LYS A 151 21.23 -1.11 -8.88
N ASP A 152 21.88 -0.14 -9.52
CA ASP A 152 21.25 0.88 -10.33
C ASP A 152 22.21 1.46 -11.37
N ILE A 153 21.66 2.17 -12.36
CA ILE A 153 22.44 2.95 -13.32
C ILE A 153 22.59 4.36 -12.76
N ALA A 154 23.72 4.67 -12.16
CA ALA A 154 23.91 5.86 -11.32
C ALA A 154 23.51 7.18 -12.00
N TRP A 155 23.98 7.44 -13.23
CA TRP A 155 23.66 8.66 -13.97
C TRP A 155 22.18 8.74 -14.38
N CYS A 156 21.51 7.60 -14.57
CA CYS A 156 20.08 7.55 -14.87
C CYS A 156 19.26 7.82 -13.60
N SER A 157 19.63 7.18 -12.49
CA SER A 157 18.99 7.40 -11.19
C SER A 157 19.12 8.84 -10.71
N GLU A 158 20.28 9.47 -10.92
CA GLU A 158 20.48 10.89 -10.64
C GLU A 158 19.62 11.78 -11.54
N ALA A 159 19.54 11.48 -12.84
CA ALA A 159 18.73 12.24 -13.79
C ALA A 159 17.23 12.17 -13.48
N LEU A 160 16.73 11.00 -13.07
CA LEU A 160 15.33 10.76 -12.71
C LEU A 160 15.01 11.15 -11.26
N GLY A 161 16.02 11.39 -10.43
CA GLY A 161 15.86 11.71 -9.01
C GLY A 161 15.35 10.55 -8.15
N LYS A 162 15.49 9.30 -8.62
CA LYS A 162 15.02 8.10 -7.92
C LYS A 162 15.79 6.84 -8.31
N LYS A 163 15.69 5.80 -7.48
CA LYS A 163 16.25 4.46 -7.74
C LYS A 163 15.29 3.61 -8.59
N PRO A 164 15.76 2.53 -9.24
CA PRO A 164 14.90 1.64 -10.00
C PRO A 164 13.89 0.95 -9.08
N ASP A 165 12.65 0.85 -9.57
CA ASP A 165 11.54 0.18 -8.91
C ASP A 165 11.63 -1.35 -9.08
N ALA A 166 12.23 -1.81 -10.18
CA ALA A 166 12.50 -3.23 -10.44
C ALA A 166 13.77 -3.44 -11.29
N VAL A 167 14.48 -4.53 -11.02
CA VAL A 167 15.60 -5.02 -11.84
C VAL A 167 15.32 -6.45 -12.28
N ASN A 168 15.18 -6.69 -13.59
CA ASN A 168 14.80 -8.00 -14.11
C ASN A 168 15.93 -8.67 -14.88
N PHE A 169 15.95 -10.00 -14.78
CA PHE A 169 16.85 -10.87 -15.53
C PHE A 169 16.10 -11.53 -16.67
N TRP A 170 16.66 -11.45 -17.88
CA TRP A 170 16.10 -12.03 -19.11
C TRP A 170 17.08 -13.01 -19.72
N PHE A 171 16.60 -14.19 -20.10
CA PHE A 171 17.42 -15.17 -20.80
C PHE A 171 16.57 -16.03 -21.74
N GLY A 172 16.88 -16.04 -23.05
CA GLY A 172 16.24 -16.91 -24.02
C GLY A 172 17.08 -17.13 -25.27
N ASP A 173 16.48 -17.74 -26.29
CA ASP A 173 17.06 -18.00 -27.61
C ASP A 173 16.33 -17.22 -28.72
N ASP A 174 16.69 -17.46 -29.97
CA ASP A 174 16.11 -16.82 -31.15
C ASP A 174 14.62 -17.13 -31.39
N LYS A 175 14.06 -18.12 -30.70
CA LYS A 175 12.64 -18.44 -30.75
C LYS A 175 11.81 -17.52 -29.85
N SER A 176 12.42 -16.82 -28.90
CA SER A 176 11.68 -15.97 -27.96
C SER A 176 11.43 -14.61 -28.58
N ILE A 177 10.16 -14.25 -28.76
CA ILE A 177 9.75 -13.01 -29.41
C ILE A 177 8.72 -12.33 -28.52
N THR A 178 8.93 -11.06 -28.19
CA THR A 178 7.90 -10.29 -27.50
C THR A 178 6.88 -9.78 -28.51
N SER A 179 5.60 -9.77 -28.14
CA SER A 179 4.57 -9.10 -28.95
C SER A 179 4.77 -7.57 -28.93
N LEU A 180 4.14 -6.84 -29.85
CA LEU A 180 4.19 -5.38 -29.83
C LEU A 180 3.42 -4.88 -28.60
N HIS A 181 4.07 -4.11 -27.73
CA HIS A 181 3.48 -3.60 -26.50
C HIS A 181 4.16 -2.29 -26.08
N LYS A 182 3.74 -1.70 -24.96
CA LYS A 182 4.37 -0.53 -24.34
C LYS A 182 4.38 -0.71 -22.83
N ASP A 183 5.39 -0.15 -22.18
CA ASP A 183 5.53 -0.18 -20.73
C ASP A 183 5.42 1.23 -20.12
N PRO A 184 4.92 1.39 -18.90
CA PRO A 184 4.89 2.66 -18.18
C PRO A 184 6.23 2.97 -17.48
N TYR A 185 7.35 2.39 -17.92
CA TYR A 185 8.65 2.51 -17.27
C TYR A 185 9.67 3.25 -18.15
N GLU A 186 10.43 4.14 -17.53
CA GLU A 186 11.74 4.55 -18.05
C GLU A 186 12.69 3.35 -17.90
N ASN A 187 13.08 2.75 -19.02
CA ASN A 187 13.70 1.43 -19.04
C ASN A 187 15.16 1.52 -19.51
N CYS A 188 16.10 1.15 -18.64
CA CYS A 188 17.51 1.00 -19.02
C CYS A 188 17.82 -0.49 -19.25
N TYR A 189 17.96 -0.87 -20.51
CA TYR A 189 18.04 -2.26 -20.98
C TYR A 189 19.49 -2.60 -21.39
N ALA A 190 20.22 -3.28 -20.52
CA ALA A 190 21.60 -3.70 -20.72
C ALA A 190 21.69 -5.09 -21.36
N VAL A 191 22.29 -5.21 -22.55
CA VAL A 191 22.50 -6.50 -23.21
C VAL A 191 23.85 -7.06 -22.79
N ILE A 192 23.83 -8.10 -21.96
CA ILE A 192 25.04 -8.71 -21.38
C ILE A 192 25.70 -9.68 -22.35
N ARG A 193 24.88 -10.48 -23.05
CA ARG A 193 25.33 -11.51 -24.00
C ARG A 193 24.40 -11.61 -25.20
N GLY A 194 24.97 -11.70 -26.40
CA GLY A 194 24.22 -11.80 -27.65
C GLY A 194 23.69 -10.45 -28.12
N GLN A 195 22.63 -10.47 -28.93
CA GLN A 195 22.11 -9.27 -29.58
C GLN A 195 20.58 -9.24 -29.47
N LYS A 196 20.02 -8.03 -29.28
CA LYS A 196 18.57 -7.79 -29.35
C LYS A 196 18.25 -6.78 -30.44
N GLU A 197 17.18 -7.04 -31.19
CA GLU A 197 16.64 -6.13 -32.19
C GLU A 197 15.29 -5.61 -31.72
N PHE A 198 15.20 -4.30 -31.54
CA PHE A 198 13.99 -3.60 -31.15
C PHE A 198 13.36 -2.94 -32.38
N ILE A 199 12.06 -3.14 -32.56
CA ILE A 199 11.23 -2.37 -33.48
C ILE A 199 10.42 -1.40 -32.65
N LEU A 200 10.79 -0.12 -32.67
CA LEU A 200 10.25 0.91 -31.81
C LEU A 200 9.28 1.82 -32.57
N PHE A 201 8.23 2.26 -31.88
CA PHE A 201 7.34 3.33 -32.34
C PHE A 201 7.12 4.34 -31.20
N PRO A 202 7.15 5.65 -31.50
CA PRO A 202 6.94 6.68 -30.50
C PRO A 202 5.49 6.68 -29.98
N PRO A 203 5.23 7.19 -28.76
CA PRO A 203 3.88 7.32 -28.24
C PRO A 203 2.94 8.10 -29.18
N SER A 204 3.47 9.07 -29.95
CA SER A 204 2.72 9.83 -30.94
C SER A 204 2.10 8.98 -32.06
N GLU A 205 2.59 7.77 -32.28
CA GLU A 205 2.07 6.83 -33.28
C GLU A 205 0.97 5.90 -32.75
N TYR A 206 0.44 6.15 -31.54
CA TYR A 206 -0.64 5.36 -30.95
C TYR A 206 -1.82 5.12 -31.91
N TYR A 207 -2.20 6.13 -32.70
CA TYR A 207 -3.27 6.03 -33.71
C TYR A 207 -3.10 4.82 -34.64
N CYS A 208 -1.86 4.45 -34.93
CA CYS A 208 -1.51 3.38 -35.85
C CYS A 208 -1.53 1.98 -35.19
N MET A 209 -1.54 1.88 -33.86
CA MET A 209 -1.28 0.64 -33.13
C MET A 209 -2.50 -0.28 -32.96
N HIS A 210 -3.73 0.19 -33.17
CA HIS A 210 -4.96 -0.62 -33.04
C HIS A 210 -5.08 -1.42 -31.74
N GLU A 211 -4.74 -0.80 -30.61
CA GLU A 211 -4.97 -1.41 -29.30
C GLU A 211 -6.46 -1.76 -29.12
N SER A 212 -6.75 -2.95 -28.63
CA SER A 212 -8.12 -3.43 -28.39
C SER A 212 -8.17 -4.30 -27.13
N VAL A 213 -9.36 -4.48 -26.56
CA VAL A 213 -9.55 -5.29 -25.35
C VAL A 213 -9.83 -6.74 -25.74
N TYR A 214 -9.04 -7.67 -25.20
CA TYR A 214 -9.16 -9.10 -25.45
C TYR A 214 -9.45 -9.83 -24.15
N GLN A 215 -10.25 -10.91 -24.22
CA GLN A 215 -10.39 -11.82 -23.09
C GLN A 215 -9.05 -12.50 -22.81
N ASN A 216 -8.69 -12.63 -21.55
CA ASN A 216 -7.44 -13.25 -21.13
C ASN A 216 -7.52 -14.77 -21.25
N ALA A 217 -6.38 -15.39 -21.50
CA ALA A 217 -6.21 -16.84 -21.48
C ALA A 217 -4.77 -17.20 -21.07
N ILE A 218 -4.56 -18.44 -20.67
CA ILE A 218 -3.23 -19.00 -20.38
C ILE A 218 -3.02 -20.24 -21.25
N TYR A 219 -1.77 -20.49 -21.67
CA TYR A 219 -1.38 -21.77 -22.23
C TYR A 219 -1.31 -22.86 -21.16
N GLU A 220 -2.01 -23.97 -21.37
CA GLU A 220 -1.92 -25.16 -20.52
C GLU A 220 -1.57 -26.42 -21.33
N PRO A 221 -0.69 -27.30 -20.83
CA PRO A 221 -0.39 -28.55 -21.50
C PRO A 221 -1.58 -29.52 -21.44
N ASN A 222 -2.02 -29.99 -22.60
CA ASN A 222 -3.01 -31.05 -22.70
C ASN A 222 -2.40 -32.38 -22.21
N LYS A 223 -3.08 -33.06 -21.30
CA LYS A 223 -2.60 -34.29 -20.64
C LYS A 223 -2.44 -35.50 -21.57
N GLU A 224 -3.10 -35.50 -22.72
CA GLU A 224 -3.08 -36.60 -23.69
C GLU A 224 -2.09 -36.33 -24.85
N THR A 225 -2.01 -35.09 -25.30
CA THR A 225 -1.20 -34.71 -26.47
C THR A 225 0.12 -34.02 -26.12
N ASN A 226 0.28 -33.55 -24.88
CA ASN A 226 1.37 -32.67 -24.42
C ASN A 226 1.53 -31.37 -25.21
N LEU A 227 0.55 -31.01 -26.05
CA LEU A 227 0.51 -29.73 -26.75
C LEU A 227 -0.10 -28.66 -25.85
N LEU A 228 0.34 -27.40 -26.01
CA LEU A 228 -0.22 -26.27 -25.28
C LEU A 228 -1.56 -25.87 -25.90
N GLU A 229 -2.59 -25.78 -25.06
CA GLU A 229 -3.93 -25.31 -25.41
C GLU A 229 -4.24 -23.98 -24.73
N ILE A 230 -5.08 -23.18 -25.37
CA ILE A 230 -5.54 -21.90 -24.82
C ILE A 230 -6.69 -22.17 -23.84
N LYS A 231 -6.56 -21.70 -22.60
CA LYS A 231 -7.60 -21.76 -21.57
C LYS A 231 -8.06 -20.34 -21.22
N PRO A 232 -9.28 -19.95 -21.61
CA PRO A 232 -9.84 -18.65 -21.27
C PRO A 232 -9.98 -18.43 -19.77
N ILE A 233 -9.83 -17.17 -19.35
CA ILE A 233 -9.98 -16.69 -17.97
C ILE A 233 -11.01 -15.55 -17.99
N ASP A 234 -11.75 -15.42 -16.89
CA ASP A 234 -12.73 -14.34 -16.69
C ASP A 234 -12.03 -13.03 -16.31
N SER A 235 -11.21 -12.51 -17.22
CA SER A 235 -10.61 -11.18 -17.18
C SER A 235 -10.29 -10.71 -18.60
N SER A 236 -9.96 -9.43 -18.78
CA SER A 236 -9.63 -8.89 -20.10
C SER A 236 -8.49 -7.89 -20.03
N THR A 237 -7.62 -7.89 -21.03
CA THR A 237 -6.46 -7.02 -21.10
C THR A 237 -6.47 -6.24 -22.43
N PRO A 238 -6.27 -4.92 -22.40
CA PRO A 238 -6.02 -4.15 -23.61
C PRO A 238 -4.65 -4.48 -24.18
N TRP A 239 -4.59 -4.88 -25.45
CA TRP A 239 -3.34 -5.25 -26.11
C TRP A 239 -3.29 -4.82 -27.57
N ILE A 240 -2.09 -4.80 -28.13
CA ILE A 240 -1.85 -4.47 -29.53
C ILE A 240 -1.78 -5.78 -30.32
N PRO A 241 -2.74 -6.03 -31.22
CA PRO A 241 -2.77 -7.25 -32.02
C PRO A 241 -1.86 -7.19 -33.24
N VAL A 242 -1.34 -6.01 -33.58
CA VAL A 242 -0.54 -5.80 -34.78
C VAL A 242 0.83 -6.46 -34.61
N ASN A 243 1.23 -7.27 -35.58
CA ASN A 243 2.59 -7.80 -35.69
C ASN A 243 3.41 -6.96 -36.70
N PRO A 244 4.39 -6.16 -36.26
CA PRO A 244 5.25 -5.35 -37.14
C PRO A 244 6.02 -6.15 -38.20
N LEU A 245 6.32 -7.42 -37.91
CA LEU A 245 7.07 -8.28 -38.83
C LEU A 245 6.23 -8.74 -40.02
N CYS A 246 4.91 -8.83 -39.83
CA CYS A 246 3.95 -9.25 -40.85
C CYS A 246 2.59 -8.57 -40.58
N PRO A 247 2.46 -7.26 -40.83
CA PRO A 247 1.25 -6.53 -40.50
C PRO A 247 0.11 -6.89 -41.46
N ASP A 248 -1.04 -7.28 -40.91
CA ASP A 248 -2.28 -7.46 -41.66
C ASP A 248 -2.90 -6.07 -41.93
N MET A 249 -2.62 -5.52 -43.11
CA MET A 249 -3.06 -4.17 -43.49
C MET A 249 -4.55 -4.08 -43.82
N ASP A 250 -5.20 -5.21 -44.15
CA ASP A 250 -6.64 -5.24 -44.40
C ASP A 250 -7.38 -5.15 -43.07
N ARG A 251 -6.87 -5.84 -42.05
CA ARG A 251 -7.42 -5.82 -40.70
C ARG A 251 -7.01 -4.58 -39.90
N PHE A 252 -5.78 -4.10 -40.10
CA PHE A 252 -5.19 -2.98 -39.35
C PHE A 252 -4.77 -1.81 -40.25
N PRO A 253 -5.69 -1.20 -41.03
CA PRO A 253 -5.36 -0.26 -42.09
C PRO A 253 -4.66 1.03 -41.63
N ARG A 254 -4.82 1.45 -40.36
CA ARG A 254 -4.11 2.61 -39.81
C ARG A 254 -2.61 2.39 -39.64
N PHE A 255 -2.16 1.13 -39.54
CA PHE A 255 -0.76 0.79 -39.33
C PHE A 255 0.14 1.18 -40.52
N LYS A 256 -0.44 1.37 -41.72
CA LYS A 256 0.28 1.91 -42.89
C LYS A 256 0.90 3.29 -42.66
N ASN A 257 0.43 4.03 -41.65
CA ASN A 257 0.95 5.35 -41.28
C ASN A 257 2.08 5.27 -40.23
N ALA A 258 2.32 4.09 -39.63
CA ALA A 258 3.39 3.91 -38.66
C ALA A 258 4.77 3.92 -39.34
N CYS A 259 5.78 4.45 -38.65
CA CYS A 259 7.16 4.50 -39.14
C CYS A 259 8.09 3.80 -38.13
N PRO A 260 8.42 2.51 -38.35
CA PRO A 260 9.22 1.75 -37.38
C PRO A 260 10.66 2.27 -37.29
N ILE A 261 11.14 2.42 -36.07
CA ILE A 261 12.55 2.67 -35.75
C ILE A 261 13.19 1.35 -35.36
N LYS A 262 14.06 0.82 -36.21
CA LYS A 262 14.78 -0.43 -35.94
C LYS A 262 16.09 -0.14 -35.22
N VAL A 263 16.26 -0.73 -34.05
CA VAL A 263 17.43 -0.53 -33.20
C VAL A 263 18.02 -1.89 -32.88
N THR A 264 19.30 -2.06 -33.20
CA THR A 264 20.06 -3.22 -32.77
C THR A 264 20.88 -2.83 -31.54
N VAL A 265 20.71 -3.58 -30.45
CA VAL A 265 21.46 -3.41 -29.21
C VAL A 265 22.43 -4.58 -29.14
N ASP A 266 23.70 -4.25 -29.34
CA ASP A 266 24.80 -5.21 -29.34
C ASP A 266 25.21 -5.58 -27.92
N GLU A 267 25.99 -6.65 -27.82
CA GLU A 267 26.56 -7.08 -26.55
C GLU A 267 27.46 -5.98 -25.94
N GLY A 268 27.17 -5.59 -24.69
CA GLY A 268 27.87 -4.51 -23.98
C GLY A 268 27.21 -3.14 -24.12
N ASP A 269 26.19 -3.01 -24.97
CA ASP A 269 25.43 -1.77 -25.12
C ASP A 269 24.18 -1.74 -24.23
N LEU A 270 23.82 -0.52 -23.79
CA LEU A 270 22.60 -0.26 -23.04
C LEU A 270 21.62 0.53 -23.91
N LEU A 271 20.38 0.05 -24.04
CA LEU A 271 19.29 0.82 -24.61
C LEU A 271 18.53 1.53 -23.49
N TYR A 272 18.51 2.85 -23.52
CA TYR A 272 17.48 3.60 -22.82
C TYR A 272 16.23 3.66 -23.70
N LEU A 273 15.16 3.04 -23.21
CA LEU A 273 13.83 3.05 -23.81
C LEU A 273 12.90 3.89 -22.92
N PRO A 274 12.42 5.05 -23.41
CA PRO A 274 11.57 5.92 -22.61
C PRO A 274 10.20 5.30 -22.37
N ALA A 275 9.55 5.73 -21.29
CA ALA A 275 8.21 5.28 -20.96
C ALA A 275 7.22 5.49 -22.12
N LEU A 276 6.28 4.55 -22.26
CA LEU A 276 5.19 4.49 -23.24
C LEU A 276 5.62 4.30 -24.69
N TRP A 277 6.90 4.09 -24.98
CA TRP A 277 7.34 3.70 -26.32
C TRP A 277 6.86 2.29 -26.66
N PHE A 278 6.23 2.19 -27.82
CA PHE A 278 5.81 0.89 -28.33
C PHE A 278 7.03 0.15 -28.85
N HIS A 279 7.13 -1.13 -28.52
CA HIS A 279 8.27 -1.92 -28.91
C HIS A 279 7.92 -3.39 -29.12
N GLN A 280 8.59 -3.97 -30.11
CA GLN A 280 8.68 -5.42 -30.30
C GLN A 280 10.15 -5.80 -30.21
N VAL A 281 10.47 -6.91 -29.53
CA VAL A 281 11.85 -7.34 -29.31
C VAL A 281 12.08 -8.72 -29.91
N LEU A 282 13.09 -8.79 -30.77
CA LEU A 282 13.69 -10.04 -31.25
C LEU A 282 15.07 -10.19 -30.64
N GLN A 283 15.62 -11.40 -30.70
CA GLN A 283 16.95 -11.67 -30.18
C GLN A 283 17.69 -12.72 -30.98
N LYS A 284 19.02 -12.65 -30.93
CA LYS A 284 19.91 -13.55 -31.65
C LYS A 284 21.19 -13.80 -30.86
N GLY A 285 21.53 -15.07 -30.66
CA GLY A 285 22.75 -15.47 -29.98
C GLY A 285 22.92 -16.99 -30.01
N GLN A 286 24.13 -17.47 -30.32
CA GLN A 286 24.41 -18.91 -30.45
C GLN A 286 24.36 -19.65 -29.11
N GLU A 287 24.73 -18.98 -28.02
CA GLU A 287 24.71 -19.54 -26.66
C GLU A 287 23.51 -19.02 -25.85
N GLY A 288 22.50 -18.46 -26.53
CA GLY A 288 21.39 -17.72 -25.92
C GLY A 288 21.75 -16.29 -25.50
N VAL A 289 20.73 -15.47 -25.36
CA VAL A 289 20.81 -14.02 -25.16
C VAL A 289 20.45 -13.68 -23.73
N ILE A 290 21.29 -12.90 -23.06
CA ILE A 290 21.09 -12.46 -21.66
C ILE A 290 21.02 -10.94 -21.61
N ALA A 291 20.03 -10.43 -20.89
CA ALA A 291 19.92 -9.01 -20.63
C ALA A 291 19.42 -8.73 -19.21
N ILE A 292 19.79 -7.56 -18.70
CA ILE A 292 19.25 -6.98 -17.47
C ILE A 292 18.53 -5.70 -17.84
N ASN A 293 17.37 -5.45 -17.27
CA ASN A 293 16.75 -4.13 -17.36
C ASN A 293 16.41 -3.54 -16.01
N TYR A 294 16.56 -2.21 -15.92
CA TYR A 294 16.24 -1.40 -14.76
C TYR A 294 15.00 -0.58 -15.11
N TRP A 295 13.90 -0.88 -14.42
CA TRP A 295 12.64 -0.17 -14.56
C TRP A 295 12.52 0.91 -13.52
N TYR A 296 12.24 2.11 -14.00
CA TYR A 296 11.90 3.26 -13.19
C TYR A 296 10.48 3.68 -13.61
N ASP A 297 9.52 3.67 -12.70
CA ASP A 297 8.16 4.17 -12.96
C ASP A 297 8.20 5.55 -13.62
N MET A 298 7.38 5.76 -14.64
CA MET A 298 7.29 7.08 -15.25
C MET A 298 6.76 8.12 -14.25
N ASP A 299 7.09 9.39 -14.47
CA ASP A 299 6.44 10.48 -13.75
C ASP A 299 5.01 10.67 -14.27
N TYR A 300 4.04 10.11 -13.56
CA TYR A 300 2.62 10.21 -13.90
C TYR A 300 2.06 11.65 -13.80
N SER A 301 2.79 12.58 -13.17
CA SER A 301 2.43 14.00 -13.15
C SER A 301 2.83 14.73 -14.44
N HIS A 302 3.73 14.15 -15.25
CA HIS A 302 4.18 14.71 -16.51
C HIS A 302 3.08 14.64 -17.59
N ILE A 303 3.04 15.62 -18.50
CA ILE A 303 1.97 15.76 -19.52
C ILE A 303 1.85 14.57 -20.48
N LEU A 304 2.88 13.73 -20.57
CA LEU A 304 2.93 12.58 -21.47
C LEU A 304 1.81 11.55 -21.15
N PHE A 305 1.67 11.12 -19.91
CA PHE A 305 0.64 10.15 -19.51
C PHE A 305 -0.81 10.61 -19.76
N PRO A 306 -1.26 11.81 -19.32
CA PRO A 306 -2.61 12.28 -19.60
C PRO A 306 -2.84 12.52 -21.10
N THR A 307 -1.81 12.94 -21.85
CA THR A 307 -1.89 13.09 -23.31
C THR A 307 -2.11 11.75 -24.00
N MET A 308 -1.36 10.71 -23.61
CA MET A 308 -1.52 9.37 -24.17
C MET A 308 -2.88 8.76 -23.84
N ASN A 309 -3.40 8.99 -22.64
CA ASN A 309 -4.74 8.56 -22.27
C ASN A 309 -5.85 9.30 -23.03
N LEU A 310 -5.66 10.59 -23.33
CA LEU A 310 -6.56 11.33 -24.22
C LEU A 310 -6.57 10.72 -25.63
N TYR A 311 -5.40 10.43 -26.22
CA TYR A 311 -5.30 9.74 -27.51
C TYR A 311 -6.05 8.41 -27.51
N ARG A 312 -5.80 7.58 -26.50
CA ARG A 312 -6.46 6.28 -26.33
C ARG A 312 -7.98 6.41 -26.31
N LYS A 313 -8.53 7.32 -25.49
CA LYS A 313 -9.98 7.52 -25.35
C LYS A 313 -10.63 8.06 -26.61
N LEU A 314 -9.97 8.96 -27.33
CA LEU A 314 -10.48 9.47 -28.61
C LEU A 314 -10.56 8.34 -29.65
N LEU A 315 -9.59 7.42 -29.64
CA LEU A 315 -9.55 6.29 -30.57
C LEU A 315 -10.63 5.25 -30.26
N THR A 316 -10.71 4.81 -29.00
CA THR A 316 -11.69 3.80 -28.59
C THR A 316 -13.12 4.35 -28.57
N GLY A 317 -13.29 5.60 -28.11
CA GLY A 317 -14.59 6.24 -27.92
C GLY A 317 -15.24 6.79 -29.19
N VAL A 318 -14.45 7.32 -30.14
CA VAL A 318 -14.97 8.04 -31.32
C VAL A 318 -14.73 7.28 -32.63
N ILE A 319 -13.55 6.69 -32.81
CA ILE A 319 -13.19 6.01 -34.05
C ILE A 319 -13.68 4.56 -34.05
N GLU A 320 -13.37 3.80 -33.00
CA GLU A 320 -13.68 2.37 -32.94
C GLU A 320 -15.16 2.08 -32.68
N ASN A 321 -15.87 2.90 -31.88
CA ASN A 321 -17.32 2.79 -31.72
C ASN A 321 -18.15 3.05 -33.00
N ASN A 322 -17.57 3.71 -34.02
CA ASN A 322 -18.23 3.96 -35.31
C ASN A 322 -17.90 2.90 -36.38
N HIS A 323 -16.85 2.13 -36.17
CA HIS A 323 -16.52 0.98 -37.01
C HIS A 323 -16.99 -0.28 -36.31
N SER A 324 -18.15 -0.81 -36.70
CA SER A 324 -18.55 -2.17 -36.35
C SER A 324 -17.37 -3.10 -36.61
N HIS A 325 -16.86 -3.77 -35.57
CA HIS A 325 -15.84 -4.81 -35.71
C HIS A 325 -16.18 -5.70 -36.91
N PRO A 326 -15.24 -5.99 -37.82
CA PRO A 326 -15.51 -6.93 -38.90
C PRO A 326 -15.89 -8.28 -38.27
N PRO A 327 -17.00 -8.91 -38.71
CA PRO A 327 -17.46 -10.14 -38.10
C PRO A 327 -16.45 -11.27 -38.33
N PRO A 328 -16.22 -12.15 -37.35
CA PRO A 328 -15.69 -13.47 -37.66
C PRO A 328 -16.68 -14.19 -38.59
N ILE A 329 -16.13 -14.91 -39.55
CA ILE A 329 -16.79 -15.60 -40.67
C ILE A 329 -18.09 -16.31 -40.23
N GLU A 330 -19.23 -15.91 -40.80
CA GLU A 330 -20.53 -16.56 -40.59
C GLU A 330 -20.60 -17.93 -41.28
N TYR A 331 -20.79 -19.00 -40.50
CA TYR A 331 -21.44 -20.23 -40.98
C TYR A 331 -22.79 -20.40 -40.26
N ASN A 332 -23.85 -20.41 -41.07
CA ASN A 332 -25.25 -20.56 -40.66
C ASN A 332 -25.52 -21.85 -39.88
N VAL A 333 -25.98 -21.76 -38.64
CA VAL A 333 -26.83 -22.78 -38.02
C VAL A 333 -27.94 -22.11 -37.19
N LEU A 334 -29.18 -22.29 -37.66
CA LEU A 334 -30.45 -21.99 -36.99
C LEU A 334 -30.56 -22.69 -35.64
N PHE A 335 -31.04 -22.04 -34.57
CA PHE A 335 -32.00 -22.63 -33.61
C PHE A 335 -32.70 -21.57 -32.72
N THR A 336 -34.00 -21.37 -33.02
CA THR A 336 -35.19 -21.22 -32.14
C THR A 336 -35.11 -20.51 -30.77
N GLN A 337 -35.83 -19.38 -30.66
CA GLN A 337 -36.53 -18.89 -29.43
C GLN A 337 -37.70 -19.82 -29.04
N PRO A 338 -38.25 -19.90 -27.79
CA PRO A 338 -38.84 -18.77 -27.00
C PRO A 338 -38.87 -19.00 -25.45
N PRO A 339 -39.69 -18.33 -24.60
CA PRO A 339 -40.44 -17.06 -24.72
C PRO A 339 -40.13 -16.01 -23.62
N LEU A 340 -40.43 -14.77 -24.00
CA LEU A 340 -40.68 -13.61 -23.15
C LEU A 340 -41.84 -13.82 -22.16
N LEU A 341 -41.63 -13.43 -20.90
CA LEU A 341 -42.72 -12.96 -20.03
C LEU A 341 -42.31 -11.75 -19.19
N LEU A 342 -43.22 -10.77 -19.22
CA LEU A 342 -43.44 -9.65 -18.29
C LEU A 342 -42.59 -8.37 -18.46
N ARG A 343 -43.04 -7.64 -19.48
CA ARG A 343 -43.10 -6.18 -19.56
C ARG A 343 -43.64 -5.56 -18.26
N ARG A 344 -42.88 -4.66 -17.64
CA ARG A 344 -43.41 -3.55 -16.83
C ARG A 344 -42.70 -2.27 -17.24
N ASN A 345 -43.43 -1.40 -17.94
CA ASN A 345 -43.08 0.00 -18.11
C ASN A 345 -43.04 0.67 -16.74
N THR A 346 -42.04 1.51 -16.49
CA THR A 346 -42.25 2.95 -16.25
C THR A 346 -40.93 3.70 -16.30
N SER A 347 -40.91 4.72 -17.15
CA SER A 347 -40.05 5.90 -17.06
C SER A 347 -39.84 6.36 -15.61
N ALA A 348 -38.60 6.44 -15.16
CA ALA A 348 -38.22 7.23 -14.00
C ALA A 348 -37.13 8.21 -14.42
N THR A 349 -37.56 9.37 -14.91
CA THR A 349 -36.74 10.58 -14.89
C THR A 349 -36.31 10.84 -13.45
N VAL A 350 -35.03 10.68 -13.14
CA VAL A 350 -34.48 11.08 -11.85
C VAL A 350 -34.56 12.60 -11.76
N LYS A 351 -35.41 13.09 -10.84
CA LYS A 351 -35.59 14.51 -10.57
C LYS A 351 -34.31 15.11 -9.97
N ARG A 352 -33.80 16.16 -10.62
CA ARG A 352 -32.75 17.06 -10.11
C ARG A 352 -33.17 17.70 -8.78
N PRO A 353 -32.33 17.71 -7.72
CA PRO A 353 -32.59 18.51 -6.54
C PRO A 353 -32.22 19.98 -6.79
N ASN A 354 -33.23 20.84 -6.93
CA ASN A 354 -33.11 22.30 -7.08
C ASN A 354 -32.67 23.05 -5.79
N ALA A 355 -32.28 22.34 -4.72
CA ALA A 355 -31.96 22.96 -3.43
C ALA A 355 -30.58 23.64 -3.40
N PHE A 356 -29.63 23.15 -4.20
CA PHE A 356 -28.21 23.54 -4.10
C PHE A 356 -27.93 24.97 -4.62
N ARG A 357 -28.69 25.41 -5.63
CA ARG A 357 -28.52 26.75 -6.23
C ARG A 357 -28.94 27.89 -5.28
N LYS A 358 -29.82 27.62 -4.30
CA LYS A 358 -30.27 28.61 -3.31
C LYS A 358 -29.31 28.79 -2.14
N ILE A 359 -28.59 27.74 -1.75
CA ILE A 359 -27.65 27.79 -0.61
C ILE A 359 -26.36 28.53 -1.00
N LEU A 360 -25.83 28.28 -2.21
CA LEU A 360 -24.64 29.00 -2.70
C LEU A 360 -24.90 30.47 -3.07
N GLN A 361 -26.10 30.80 -3.56
CA GLN A 361 -26.47 32.20 -3.85
C GLN A 361 -26.74 33.03 -2.58
N GLY A 362 -27.04 32.39 -1.45
CA GLY A 362 -27.21 33.06 -0.16
C GLY A 362 -25.89 33.36 0.57
N ALA A 363 -24.87 32.53 0.38
CA ALA A 363 -23.56 32.70 1.03
C ALA A 363 -22.73 33.84 0.43
N GLY A 364 -22.90 34.13 -0.87
CA GLY A 364 -22.17 35.20 -1.57
C GLY A 364 -22.73 36.62 -1.37
N LEU A 365 -23.83 36.81 -0.64
CA LEU A 365 -24.51 38.11 -0.52
C LEU A 365 -24.40 38.76 0.87
N ILE A 366 -23.64 38.18 1.81
CA ILE A 366 -23.44 38.73 3.18
C ILE A 366 -22.00 39.26 3.37
N THR A 367 -21.30 39.64 2.29
CA THR A 367 -19.88 40.09 2.40
C THR A 367 -19.65 41.56 2.02
N LEU A 368 -20.68 42.38 1.78
CA LEU A 368 -20.45 43.70 1.15
C LEU A 368 -21.19 44.93 1.73
N VAL A 369 -21.59 44.96 3.01
CA VAL A 369 -22.19 46.20 3.60
C VAL A 369 -21.59 46.70 4.94
N THR A 370 -20.56 46.08 5.52
CA THR A 370 -20.04 46.54 6.84
C THR A 370 -18.51 46.69 6.90
N ALA A 371 -17.91 47.44 5.98
CA ALA A 371 -16.46 47.72 5.98
C ALA A 371 -16.06 49.16 6.41
N GLY A 372 -17.00 50.04 6.74
CA GLY A 372 -16.69 51.47 6.96
C GLY A 372 -16.42 51.93 8.40
N THR A 373 -16.95 51.24 9.42
CA THR A 373 -16.99 51.77 10.80
C THR A 373 -16.41 50.84 11.88
N VAL A 374 -15.98 49.62 11.52
CA VAL A 374 -15.53 48.58 12.48
C VAL A 374 -14.01 48.58 12.71
N GLY A 375 -13.21 49.17 11.83
CA GLY A 375 -11.75 48.98 11.77
C GLY A 375 -10.94 49.53 12.95
N ILE A 376 -11.41 50.56 13.66
CA ILE A 376 -10.63 51.16 14.77
C ILE A 376 -11.06 50.60 16.13
N GLY A 377 -12.37 50.51 16.39
CA GLY A 377 -12.91 49.93 17.62
C GLY A 377 -12.65 48.42 17.75
N GLY A 378 -12.72 47.68 16.63
CA GLY A 378 -12.44 46.24 16.61
C GLY A 378 -10.98 45.91 16.90
N THR A 379 -10.03 46.74 16.44
CA THR A 379 -8.59 46.53 16.67
C THR A 379 -8.20 46.83 18.13
N VAL A 380 -8.79 47.88 18.72
CA VAL A 380 -8.61 48.19 20.16
C VAL A 380 -9.23 47.10 21.05
N LEU A 381 -10.42 46.59 20.70
CA LEU A 381 -11.06 45.48 21.42
C LEU A 381 -10.29 44.17 21.26
N TYR A 382 -9.72 43.89 20.08
CA TYR A 382 -8.88 42.72 19.84
C TYR A 382 -7.58 42.75 20.67
N GLN A 383 -6.97 43.92 20.84
CA GLN A 383 -5.74 44.08 21.61
C GLN A 383 -5.98 44.06 23.13
N ASN A 384 -7.13 44.55 23.61
CA ASN A 384 -7.37 44.74 25.05
C ASN A 384 -8.36 43.75 25.70
N ASN A 385 -9.03 42.88 24.93
CA ASN A 385 -10.00 41.93 25.47
C ASN A 385 -9.75 40.52 24.93
N ASP A 386 -9.19 39.65 25.78
CA ASP A 386 -8.89 38.26 25.42
C ASP A 386 -10.14 37.52 24.95
N ARG A 387 -11.29 37.74 25.60
CA ARG A 387 -12.55 37.08 25.23
C ARG A 387 -13.01 37.45 23.82
N PHE A 388 -12.85 38.72 23.42
CA PHE A 388 -13.16 39.17 22.06
C PHE A 388 -12.16 38.61 21.04
N ARG A 389 -10.86 38.59 21.39
CA ARG A 389 -9.81 37.97 20.57
C ARG A 389 -10.07 36.48 20.33
N HIS A 390 -10.48 35.74 21.36
CA HIS A 390 -10.84 34.33 21.25
C HIS A 390 -12.03 34.12 20.30
N VAL A 391 -13.08 34.95 20.39
CA VAL A 391 -14.24 34.87 19.49
C VAL A 391 -13.85 35.15 18.03
N VAL A 392 -13.03 36.18 17.77
CA VAL A 392 -12.57 36.51 16.42
C VAL A 392 -11.74 35.38 15.82
N LYS A 393 -10.80 34.81 16.60
CA LYS A 393 -9.99 33.67 16.16
C LYS A 393 -10.84 32.41 15.89
N ALA A 394 -11.81 32.12 16.76
CA ALA A 394 -12.74 31.00 16.55
C ALA A 394 -13.54 31.17 15.25
N LEU A 395 -14.07 32.38 14.98
CA LEU A 395 -14.78 32.69 13.74
C LEU A 395 -13.88 32.56 12.50
N GLU A 396 -12.63 33.01 12.57
CA GLU A 396 -11.66 32.85 11.50
C GLU A 396 -11.46 31.36 11.18
N ARG A 397 -11.21 30.52 12.20
CA ARG A 397 -11.04 29.07 12.05
C ARG A 397 -12.24 28.40 11.40
N CYS A 398 -13.45 28.68 11.92
CA CYS A 398 -14.69 28.18 11.34
C CYS A 398 -14.84 28.59 9.87
N SER A 399 -14.50 29.84 9.54
CA SER A 399 -14.64 30.36 8.17
C SER A 399 -13.67 29.70 7.19
N VAL A 400 -12.42 29.45 7.60
CA VAL A 400 -11.43 28.75 6.78
C VAL A 400 -11.86 27.31 6.53
N ALA A 401 -12.21 26.57 7.59
CA ALA A 401 -12.65 25.18 7.47
C ALA A 401 -13.94 25.06 6.62
N GLY A 402 -14.92 25.94 6.86
CA GLY A 402 -16.18 25.97 6.11
C GLY A 402 -15.98 26.32 4.62
N ALA A 403 -15.14 27.30 4.31
CA ALA A 403 -14.83 27.68 2.93
C ALA A 403 -14.14 26.54 2.17
N VAL A 404 -13.16 25.89 2.78
CA VAL A 404 -12.46 24.75 2.18
C VAL A 404 -13.41 23.57 1.99
N GLY A 405 -14.23 23.25 2.98
CA GLY A 405 -15.26 22.21 2.86
C GLY A 405 -16.25 22.48 1.72
N ALA A 406 -16.69 23.73 1.56
CA ALA A 406 -17.54 24.13 0.45
C ALA A 406 -16.84 24.03 -0.91
N HIS A 407 -15.56 24.39 -1.00
CA HIS A 407 -14.77 24.24 -2.22
C HIS A 407 -14.57 22.76 -2.61
N VAL A 408 -14.28 21.89 -1.64
CA VAL A 408 -14.17 20.44 -1.88
C VAL A 408 -15.51 19.88 -2.36
N ALA A 409 -16.61 20.21 -1.67
CA ALA A 409 -17.94 19.76 -2.07
C ALA A 409 -18.30 20.25 -3.48
N TYR A 410 -17.95 21.48 -3.83
CA TYR A 410 -18.13 22.02 -5.18
C TYR A 410 -17.26 21.31 -6.22
N ASP A 411 -16.00 21.02 -5.91
CA ASP A 411 -15.08 20.33 -6.82
C ASP A 411 -15.58 18.91 -7.14
N TYR A 412 -16.02 18.16 -6.12
CA TYR A 412 -16.62 16.85 -6.32
C TYR A 412 -17.96 16.94 -7.04
N TYR A 413 -18.83 17.89 -6.69
CA TYR A 413 -20.10 18.09 -7.39
C TYR A 413 -19.88 18.40 -8.88
N ARG A 414 -18.95 19.30 -9.20
CA ARG A 414 -18.61 19.68 -10.57
C ARG A 414 -18.04 18.51 -11.35
N THR A 415 -17.22 17.69 -10.70
CA THR A 415 -16.61 16.50 -11.30
C THR A 415 -17.70 15.46 -11.54
N LEU A 416 -18.40 14.99 -10.50
CA LEU A 416 -19.40 13.94 -10.60
C LEU A 416 -20.69 14.31 -11.37
N SER A 417 -20.99 15.60 -11.53
CA SER A 417 -22.15 16.06 -12.34
C SER A 417 -21.82 16.27 -13.81
N LYS A 418 -20.56 16.09 -14.21
CA LYS A 418 -20.16 16.15 -15.62
C LYS A 418 -20.48 14.79 -16.26
N ASP A 419 -21.08 14.81 -17.45
CA ASP A 419 -21.21 13.60 -18.25
C ASP A 419 -19.83 13.26 -18.83
N TYR A 420 -19.37 12.04 -18.55
CA TYR A 420 -18.09 11.51 -19.03
C TYR A 420 -18.35 10.51 -20.15
N GLU A 421 -17.49 10.50 -21.17
CA GLU A 421 -17.69 9.65 -22.36
C GLU A 421 -17.38 8.18 -22.07
N ASN A 422 -16.53 7.89 -21.08
CA ASN A 422 -16.16 6.55 -20.64
C ASN A 422 -15.72 6.52 -19.16
N GLU A 423 -15.73 5.31 -18.59
CA GLU A 423 -15.40 5.05 -17.18
C GLU A 423 -13.97 5.48 -16.81
N LEU A 424 -13.01 5.36 -17.75
CA LEU A 424 -11.64 5.82 -17.55
C LEU A 424 -11.53 7.36 -17.47
N GLU A 425 -12.40 8.14 -18.11
CA GLU A 425 -12.45 9.61 -17.98
C GLU A 425 -13.04 10.03 -16.64
N LEU A 426 -14.05 9.29 -16.19
CA LEU A 426 -14.58 9.45 -14.85
C LEU A 426 -13.49 9.16 -13.80
N GLU A 427 -12.74 8.06 -13.91
CA GLU A 427 -11.68 7.70 -12.96
C GLU A 427 -10.53 8.70 -12.93
N GLN A 428 -10.05 9.18 -14.09
CA GLN A 428 -9.02 10.23 -14.11
C GLN A 428 -9.53 11.56 -13.54
N ALA A 429 -10.77 11.94 -13.86
CA ALA A 429 -11.34 13.16 -13.31
C ALA A 429 -11.57 13.06 -11.81
N LYS A 430 -11.92 11.87 -11.30
CA LYS A 430 -11.97 11.54 -9.86
C LYS A 430 -10.59 11.66 -9.23
N SER A 431 -9.56 11.01 -9.75
CA SER A 431 -8.16 11.10 -9.27
C SER A 431 -7.67 12.56 -9.19
N HIS A 432 -7.80 13.34 -10.27
CA HIS A 432 -7.46 14.76 -10.24
C HIS A 432 -8.32 15.56 -9.25
N CYS A 433 -9.58 15.19 -9.04
CA CYS A 433 -10.43 15.81 -8.03
C CYS A 433 -9.98 15.45 -6.61
N HIS A 434 -9.55 14.21 -6.38
CA HIS A 434 -8.96 13.73 -5.13
C HIS A 434 -7.71 14.53 -4.80
N GLN A 435 -6.73 14.59 -5.70
CA GLN A 435 -5.48 15.33 -5.47
C GLN A 435 -5.72 16.81 -5.14
N ARG A 436 -6.48 17.54 -5.98
CA ARG A 436 -6.76 18.97 -5.72
C ARG A 436 -7.49 19.20 -4.41
N SER A 437 -8.37 18.29 -4.03
CA SER A 437 -9.11 18.40 -2.77
C SER A 437 -8.21 18.09 -1.58
N ALA A 438 -7.35 17.07 -1.69
CA ALA A 438 -6.36 16.71 -0.69
C ALA A 438 -5.37 17.87 -0.45
N ASP A 439 -4.83 18.49 -1.50
CA ASP A 439 -3.90 19.63 -1.38
C ASP A 439 -4.54 20.82 -0.66
N ARG A 440 -5.78 21.17 -1.02
CA ARG A 440 -6.51 22.26 -0.36
C ARG A 440 -6.78 21.98 1.10
N VAL A 441 -7.15 20.74 1.42
CA VAL A 441 -7.40 20.33 2.81
C VAL A 441 -6.09 20.30 3.59
N LEU A 442 -4.97 19.86 3.00
CA LEU A 442 -3.66 19.87 3.65
C LEU A 442 -3.25 21.28 4.06
N LEU A 443 -3.35 22.25 3.14
CA LEU A 443 -3.04 23.66 3.44
C LEU A 443 -3.96 24.22 4.53
N ALA A 444 -5.24 23.84 4.53
CA ALA A 444 -6.18 24.23 5.57
C ALA A 444 -5.82 23.62 6.93
N ILE A 445 -5.48 22.33 6.95
CA ILE A 445 -5.07 21.60 8.15
C ILE A 445 -3.80 22.21 8.74
N GLN A 446 -2.78 22.49 7.93
CA GLN A 446 -1.54 23.12 8.39
C GLN A 446 -1.80 24.51 8.98
N ARG A 447 -2.69 25.31 8.37
CA ARG A 447 -3.08 26.63 8.90
C ARG A 447 -3.88 26.53 10.20
N LEU A 448 -4.77 25.55 10.31
CA LEU A 448 -5.65 25.40 11.47
C LEU A 448 -4.93 24.72 12.64
N GLY A 449 -4.01 23.80 12.38
CA GLY A 449 -3.26 23.08 13.40
C GLY A 449 -4.13 22.20 14.31
N GLY A 450 -3.50 21.55 15.28
CA GLY A 450 -4.18 20.83 16.36
C GLY A 450 -5.07 19.69 15.89
N ILE A 451 -6.37 19.77 16.17
CA ILE A 451 -7.36 18.72 15.85
C ILE A 451 -7.37 18.38 14.36
N TYR A 452 -7.21 19.39 13.51
CA TYR A 452 -7.18 19.20 12.06
C TYR A 452 -5.95 18.39 11.62
N VAL A 453 -4.81 18.55 12.31
CA VAL A 453 -3.61 17.74 12.06
C VAL A 453 -3.87 16.30 12.44
N LYS A 454 -4.51 16.04 13.59
CA LYS A 454 -4.92 14.69 13.98
C LYS A 454 -5.88 14.06 12.96
N LEU A 455 -6.86 14.82 12.44
CA LEU A 455 -7.75 14.35 11.37
C LEU A 455 -6.97 13.96 10.10
N GLY A 456 -6.01 14.77 9.68
CA GLY A 456 -5.13 14.43 8.56
C GLY A 456 -4.27 13.19 8.81
N GLN A 457 -3.73 13.03 10.03
CA GLN A 457 -3.02 11.81 10.45
C GLN A 457 -3.91 10.57 10.37
N HIS A 458 -5.19 10.67 10.72
CA HIS A 458 -6.14 9.57 10.53
C HIS A 458 -6.38 9.28 9.04
N ILE A 459 -6.50 10.30 8.19
CA ILE A 459 -6.68 10.14 6.74
C ILE A 459 -5.45 9.47 6.10
N SER A 460 -4.24 9.81 6.54
CA SER A 460 -2.99 9.34 5.90
C SER A 460 -2.78 7.82 5.97
N VAL A 461 -3.35 7.18 7.00
CA VAL A 461 -3.17 5.74 7.26
C VAL A 461 -4.28 4.87 6.64
N MET A 462 -5.28 5.46 5.99
CA MET A 462 -6.45 4.77 5.43
C MET A 462 -6.29 4.38 3.95
N GLN A 463 -5.11 3.90 3.55
CA GLN A 463 -4.75 3.64 2.13
C GLN A 463 -5.67 2.62 1.43
N TYR A 464 -6.33 1.74 2.19
CA TYR A 464 -7.26 0.74 1.70
C TYR A 464 -8.72 1.24 1.61
N ILE A 465 -9.00 2.46 2.08
CA ILE A 465 -10.34 3.06 2.14
C ILE A 465 -10.41 4.31 1.27
N LEU A 466 -9.38 5.15 1.37
CA LEU A 466 -9.33 6.44 0.72
C LEU A 466 -8.45 6.38 -0.52
N PRO A 467 -8.75 7.20 -1.55
CA PRO A 467 -7.88 7.34 -2.70
C PRO A 467 -6.45 7.66 -2.26
N SER A 468 -5.46 7.07 -2.94
CA SER A 468 -4.05 7.19 -2.57
C SER A 468 -3.60 8.65 -2.52
N GLU A 469 -4.19 9.52 -3.35
CA GLU A 469 -3.95 10.96 -3.35
C GLU A 469 -4.23 11.60 -1.98
N TRP A 470 -5.30 11.19 -1.30
CA TRP A 470 -5.61 11.67 0.04
C TRP A 470 -4.61 11.15 1.07
N CYS A 471 -4.31 9.85 1.03
CA CYS A 471 -3.44 9.24 2.01
C CYS A 471 -2.00 9.74 1.93
N GLN A 472 -1.45 9.80 0.71
CA GLN A 472 -0.09 10.28 0.46
C GLN A 472 0.07 11.77 0.79
N THR A 473 -0.90 12.61 0.38
CA THR A 473 -0.85 14.04 0.68
C THR A 473 -0.89 14.31 2.18
N MET A 474 -1.71 13.56 2.92
CA MET A 474 -1.81 13.72 4.38
C MET A 474 -0.66 13.04 5.14
N ALA A 475 0.13 12.17 4.51
CA ALA A 475 1.28 11.52 5.16
C ALA A 475 2.31 12.54 5.67
N ILE A 476 2.40 13.71 5.03
CA ILE A 476 3.23 14.84 5.46
C ILE A 476 2.91 15.27 6.90
N LEU A 477 1.66 15.12 7.34
CA LEU A 477 1.22 15.50 8.69
C LEU A 477 1.66 14.51 9.78
N GLN A 478 2.26 13.38 9.40
CA GLN A 478 2.85 12.42 10.35
C GLN A 478 4.22 12.90 10.87
N ASP A 479 4.90 13.80 10.15
CA ASP A 479 6.26 14.25 10.48
C ASP A 479 6.33 15.72 10.93
N LYS A 480 6.99 15.93 12.08
CA LYS A 480 7.41 17.19 12.73
C LYS A 480 6.34 18.29 12.85
N CYS A 481 5.78 18.40 14.06
CA CYS A 481 4.98 19.54 14.50
C CYS A 481 5.85 20.68 15.09
N ASP A 482 5.36 21.92 15.02
CA ASP A 482 6.03 23.08 15.61
C ASP A 482 5.96 23.06 17.15
N SER A 483 7.08 23.37 17.80
CA SER A 483 7.16 23.45 19.26
C SER A 483 6.45 24.69 19.80
N THR A 484 5.73 24.54 20.91
CA THR A 484 5.20 25.67 21.70
C THR A 484 6.34 26.44 22.37
N PRO A 485 6.32 27.79 22.31
CA PRO A 485 7.31 28.61 22.98
C PRO A 485 7.36 28.37 24.50
N PRO A 486 8.55 28.48 25.14
CA PRO A 486 8.72 28.27 26.58
C PRO A 486 7.77 29.09 27.47
N GLU A 487 7.46 30.34 27.09
CA GLU A 487 6.60 31.22 27.88
C GLU A 487 5.15 30.73 27.94
N ASP A 488 4.64 30.19 26.84
CA ASP A 488 3.29 29.62 26.79
C ASP A 488 3.22 28.31 27.59
N ILE A 489 4.31 27.53 27.62
CA ILE A 489 4.43 26.34 28.46
C ILE A 489 4.47 26.70 29.94
N LYS A 490 5.21 27.74 30.33
CA LYS A 490 5.21 28.24 31.72
C LYS A 490 3.82 28.71 32.15
N ALA A 491 3.13 29.43 31.29
CA ALA A 491 1.77 29.89 31.54
C ALA A 491 0.79 28.72 31.70
N LEU A 492 0.88 27.71 30.83
CA LEU A 492 0.11 26.46 30.95
C LEU A 492 0.38 25.77 32.27
N PHE A 493 1.66 25.55 32.61
CA PHE A 493 2.06 24.87 33.84
C PHE A 493 1.54 25.59 35.08
N MET A 494 1.70 26.91 35.13
CA MET A 494 1.17 27.74 36.22
C MET A 494 -0.36 27.64 36.31
N SER A 495 -1.06 27.59 35.18
CA SER A 495 -2.54 27.55 35.16
C SER A 495 -3.12 26.19 35.58
N ASP A 496 -2.50 25.07 35.19
CA ASP A 496 -3.02 23.71 35.46
C ASP A 496 -2.47 23.09 36.73
N TYR A 497 -1.20 23.34 37.00
CA TYR A 497 -0.52 22.79 38.16
C TYR A 497 -0.67 23.72 39.37
N GLY A 498 -0.71 25.05 39.15
CA GLY A 498 -0.90 26.06 40.19
C GLY A 498 0.39 26.61 40.79
N VAL A 499 1.56 26.12 40.37
CA VAL A 499 2.88 26.64 40.77
C VAL A 499 3.82 26.75 39.55
N PRO A 500 4.91 27.53 39.64
CA PRO A 500 5.94 27.57 38.62
C PRO A 500 6.62 26.22 38.38
N VAL A 501 7.20 26.03 37.18
CA VAL A 501 7.91 24.80 36.78
C VAL A 501 9.11 24.54 37.72
N GLU A 502 9.77 25.62 38.15
CA GLU A 502 10.97 25.64 38.99
C GLU A 502 10.72 25.18 40.45
N ASP A 503 9.45 25.12 40.86
CA ASP A 503 9.07 24.59 42.16
C ASP A 503 8.96 23.05 42.15
N ILE A 504 8.74 22.46 40.98
CA ILE A 504 8.55 21.02 40.78
C ILE A 504 9.83 20.35 40.27
N PHE A 505 10.58 21.04 39.40
CA PHE A 505 11.76 20.49 38.76
C PHE A 505 13.03 21.26 39.17
N GLU A 506 14.09 20.52 39.48
CA GLU A 506 15.43 21.06 39.70
C GLU A 506 16.05 21.54 38.38
N GLU A 507 15.86 20.74 37.32
CA GLU A 507 16.29 21.05 35.96
C GLU A 507 15.13 20.79 34.99
N PHE A 508 14.94 21.67 34.01
CA PHE A 508 13.95 21.51 32.95
C PHE A 508 14.57 21.90 31.61
N ASP A 509 14.66 20.96 30.68
CA ASP A 509 15.14 21.23 29.33
C ASP A 509 14.02 21.88 28.52
N TRP A 510 14.18 23.15 28.20
CA TRP A 510 13.22 23.92 27.40
C TRP A 510 13.22 23.52 25.92
N THR A 511 14.19 22.74 25.47
CA THR A 511 14.16 22.10 24.16
C THR A 511 13.32 20.82 24.27
N PRO A 512 12.20 20.69 23.54
CA PRO A 512 11.40 19.48 23.61
C PRO A 512 12.18 18.29 23.03
N LEU A 513 12.09 17.14 23.69
CA LEU A 513 12.58 15.84 23.20
C LEU A 513 11.81 15.39 21.95
N GLY A 514 10.51 15.72 21.90
CA GLY A 514 9.63 15.37 20.81
C GLY A 514 8.38 16.25 20.81
N VAL A 515 7.89 16.56 19.61
CA VAL A 515 6.67 17.36 19.41
C VAL A 515 5.71 16.53 18.56
N ALA A 516 4.53 16.27 19.11
CA ALA A 516 3.44 15.55 18.47
C ALA A 516 2.27 16.51 18.16
N SER A 517 1.18 16.00 17.58
CA SER A 517 0.06 16.84 17.14
C SER A 517 -0.73 17.50 18.28
N LEU A 518 -0.78 16.88 19.46
CA LEU A 518 -1.54 17.38 20.61
C LEU A 518 -0.64 17.91 21.76
N ALA A 519 0.63 17.53 21.77
CA ALA A 519 1.50 17.76 22.92
C ALA A 519 2.97 17.69 22.56
N GLN A 520 3.80 18.24 23.44
CA GLN A 520 5.25 18.12 23.39
C GLN A 520 5.79 17.51 24.68
N VAL A 521 6.94 16.84 24.58
CA VAL A 521 7.58 16.14 25.70
C VAL A 521 8.91 16.81 26.01
N HIS A 522 9.15 17.11 27.27
CA HIS A 522 10.39 17.68 27.77
C HIS A 522 11.11 16.73 28.71
N ARG A 523 12.44 16.84 28.76
CA ARG A 523 13.25 16.16 29.77
C ARG A 523 13.36 17.07 31.00
N ALA A 524 13.11 16.53 32.17
CA ALA A 524 13.28 17.27 33.42
C ALA A 524 13.85 16.38 34.53
N LYS A 525 14.31 17.01 35.61
CA LYS A 525 14.77 16.35 36.83
C LYS A 525 13.90 16.80 38.00
N LEU A 526 13.31 15.86 38.74
CA LEU A 526 12.45 16.19 39.87
C LEU A 526 13.24 16.81 41.02
N LYS A 527 12.61 17.77 41.72
CA LYS A 527 13.17 18.39 42.93
C LYS A 527 12.90 17.50 44.14
N LYS A 528 13.85 17.44 45.09
CA LYS A 528 13.69 16.68 46.34
C LYS A 528 12.50 17.15 47.15
N GLY A 529 11.72 16.20 47.70
CA GLY A 529 10.52 16.48 48.51
C GLY A 529 9.24 16.75 47.72
N VAL A 530 9.26 16.72 46.37
CA VAL A 530 8.06 16.85 45.54
C VAL A 530 7.21 15.58 45.54
N VAL A 531 7.85 14.42 45.67
CA VAL A 531 7.20 13.10 45.75
C VAL A 531 7.62 12.43 47.06
N GLU A 532 6.68 11.74 47.72
CA GLU A 532 6.91 11.08 49.02
C GLU A 532 7.89 9.90 48.92
N ASP A 533 7.99 9.26 47.76
CA ASP A 533 8.87 8.11 47.50
C ASP A 533 10.33 8.56 47.33
N GLU A 534 11.19 8.19 48.27
CA GLU A 534 12.62 8.58 48.29
C GLU A 534 13.39 8.07 47.05
N GLU A 535 13.01 6.94 46.45
CA GLU A 535 13.65 6.43 45.23
C GLU A 535 13.35 7.30 43.99
N GLU A 536 12.30 8.13 44.04
CA GLU A 536 11.88 8.98 42.92
C GLU A 536 12.39 10.42 43.00
N GLN A 537 12.95 10.83 44.15
CA GLN A 537 13.34 12.23 44.42
C GLN A 537 14.57 12.73 43.65
N ASP A 538 15.30 11.87 42.93
CA ASP A 538 16.50 12.24 42.14
C ASP A 538 16.45 11.69 40.69
N ARG A 539 15.24 11.48 40.17
CA ARG A 539 15.02 10.81 38.88
C ARG A 539 14.86 11.80 37.71
N TRP A 540 15.40 11.42 36.56
CA TRP A 540 15.05 12.02 35.28
C TRP A 540 13.65 11.58 34.84
N VAL A 541 12.86 12.54 34.38
CA VAL A 541 11.46 12.35 34.00
C VAL A 541 11.17 12.94 32.63
N ALA A 542 10.21 12.36 31.95
CA ALA A 542 9.59 12.90 30.74
C ALA A 542 8.32 13.65 31.14
N VAL A 543 8.23 14.93 30.75
CA VAL A 543 7.08 15.80 31.05
C VAL A 543 6.33 16.08 29.76
N LYS A 544 5.17 15.44 29.60
CA LYS A 544 4.27 15.63 28.46
C LYS A 544 3.33 16.80 28.76
N LEU A 545 3.31 17.79 27.88
CA LEU A 545 2.58 19.05 28.01
C LEU A 545 1.74 19.27 26.76
N GLN A 546 0.42 19.44 26.92
CA GLN A 546 -0.43 19.76 25.78
C GLN A 546 -0.09 21.13 25.19
N HIS A 547 -0.35 21.31 23.90
CA HIS A 547 -0.26 22.63 23.32
C HIS A 547 -1.37 23.55 23.89
N PRO A 548 -1.03 24.72 24.47
CA PRO A 548 -2.01 25.55 25.20
C PRO A 548 -3.22 25.96 24.36
N TYR A 549 -3.01 26.23 23.07
CA TYR A 549 -4.06 26.68 22.14
C TYR A 549 -5.12 25.62 21.82
N LEU A 550 -4.89 24.34 22.14
CA LEU A 550 -5.83 23.27 21.79
C LEU A 550 -7.11 23.33 22.60
N ASP A 551 -7.02 23.59 23.91
CA ASP A 551 -8.19 23.58 24.79
C ASP A 551 -9.14 24.76 24.47
N ASP A 552 -8.57 25.89 24.04
CA ASP A 552 -9.32 27.12 23.75
C ASP A 552 -10.30 26.96 22.57
N TYR A 553 -9.96 26.11 21.60
CA TYR A 553 -10.71 25.98 20.35
C TYR A 553 -11.26 24.58 20.10
N CYS A 554 -10.88 23.58 20.90
CA CYS A 554 -11.22 22.18 20.65
C CYS A 554 -12.72 21.96 20.43
N LYS A 555 -13.57 22.52 21.31
CA LYS A 555 -15.02 22.36 21.19
C LYS A 555 -15.56 22.96 19.89
N VAL A 556 -15.11 24.15 19.54
CA VAL A 556 -15.58 24.87 18.33
C VAL A 556 -15.11 24.17 17.05
N ASP A 557 -13.85 23.72 17.04
CA ASP A 557 -13.28 23.00 15.90
C ASP A 557 -13.98 21.65 15.69
N MET A 558 -14.31 20.91 16.77
CA MET A 558 -15.05 19.65 16.70
C MET A 558 -16.48 19.80 16.16
N GLU A 559 -17.19 20.85 16.59
CA GLU A 559 -18.50 21.18 16.02
C GLU A 559 -18.38 21.56 14.54
N THR A 560 -17.32 22.29 14.18
CA THR A 560 -17.04 22.67 12.79
C THR A 560 -16.76 21.46 11.90
N VAL A 561 -15.91 20.54 12.35
CA VAL A 561 -15.61 19.28 11.64
C VAL A 561 -16.89 18.44 11.49
N SER A 562 -17.68 18.31 12.56
CA SER A 562 -18.96 17.58 12.53
C SER A 562 -19.93 18.18 11.50
N PHE A 563 -20.09 19.50 11.51
CA PHE A 563 -20.94 20.22 10.57
C PHE A 563 -20.49 20.03 9.12
N ILE A 564 -19.18 20.10 8.84
CA ILE A 564 -18.63 19.86 7.50
C ILE A 564 -18.92 18.43 7.05
N ILE A 565 -18.71 17.44 7.91
CA ILE A 565 -18.96 16.03 7.57
C ILE A 565 -20.45 15.77 7.33
N GLU A 566 -21.35 16.43 8.07
CA GLU A 566 -22.79 16.38 7.81
C GLU A 566 -23.17 16.99 6.44
N ILE A 567 -22.53 18.08 6.04
CA ILE A 567 -22.72 18.67 4.71
C ILE A 567 -22.24 17.69 3.65
N VAL A 568 -21.03 17.15 3.78
CA VAL A 568 -20.46 16.17 2.85
C VAL A 568 -21.39 14.96 2.71
N LYS A 569 -21.92 14.42 3.82
CA LYS A 569 -22.90 13.33 3.81
C LYS A 569 -24.20 13.68 3.07
N LYS A 570 -24.69 14.91 3.19
CA LYS A 570 -25.90 15.37 2.46
C LYS A 570 -25.64 15.54 0.96
N VAL A 571 -24.42 15.88 0.56
CA VAL A 571 -24.03 16.09 -0.85
C VAL A 571 -23.63 14.78 -1.52
N PHE A 572 -22.99 13.87 -0.80
CA PHE A 572 -22.53 12.56 -1.25
C PHE A 572 -23.08 11.47 -0.33
N PRO A 573 -24.37 11.11 -0.46
CA PRO A 573 -25.01 10.13 0.42
C PRO A 573 -24.32 8.75 0.40
N GLU A 574 -23.63 8.45 -0.70
CA GLU A 574 -22.98 7.17 -0.99
C GLU A 574 -21.57 7.09 -0.37
N PHE A 575 -20.98 8.23 0.02
CA PHE A 575 -19.71 8.29 0.74
C PHE A 575 -19.96 8.32 2.26
N GLY A 576 -19.91 7.16 2.89
CA GLY A 576 -20.18 6.98 4.32
C GLY A 576 -19.03 7.39 5.24
N PHE A 577 -18.63 8.68 5.32
CA PHE A 577 -17.59 9.15 6.25
C PHE A 577 -18.09 9.59 7.63
N GLY A 578 -19.39 9.46 7.90
CA GLY A 578 -19.98 9.89 9.19
C GLY A 578 -19.31 9.23 10.41
N TRP A 579 -18.81 8.01 10.25
CA TRP A 579 -18.12 7.28 11.31
C TRP A 579 -16.79 7.94 11.74
N LEU A 580 -16.09 8.65 10.85
CA LEU A 580 -14.82 9.31 11.16
C LEU A 580 -15.02 10.50 12.11
N ALA A 581 -16.06 11.31 11.86
CA ALA A 581 -16.44 12.41 12.75
C ALA A 581 -16.80 11.89 14.14
N ASP A 582 -17.58 10.81 14.15
CA ASP A 582 -18.08 10.13 15.32
C ASP A 582 -16.94 9.53 16.16
N GLU A 583 -15.95 8.92 15.51
CA GLU A 583 -14.76 8.40 16.15
C GLU A 583 -13.95 9.53 16.78
N MET A 584 -13.67 10.61 16.04
CA MET A 584 -12.95 11.77 16.58
C MET A 584 -13.67 12.40 17.77
N ARG A 585 -15.02 12.48 17.73
CA ARG A 585 -15.82 13.03 18.83
C ARG A 585 -15.67 12.21 20.11
N GLU A 586 -15.40 10.92 19.98
CA GLU A 586 -15.23 10.02 21.11
C GLU A 586 -13.76 9.88 21.55
N SER A 587 -12.82 9.81 20.61
CA SER A 587 -11.39 9.61 20.89
C SER A 587 -10.70 10.89 21.36
N LEU A 588 -10.94 12.02 20.71
CA LEU A 588 -10.17 13.23 20.94
C LEU A 588 -10.32 13.78 22.37
N PRO A 589 -11.54 13.86 22.97
CA PRO A 589 -11.65 14.31 24.36
C PRO A 589 -10.88 13.42 25.34
N LYS A 590 -10.76 12.12 25.05
CA LYS A 590 -9.99 11.16 25.85
C LYS A 590 -8.49 11.38 25.66
N GLU A 591 -8.04 11.67 24.44
CA GLU A 591 -6.63 11.99 24.15
C GLU A 591 -6.18 13.36 24.71
N LEU A 592 -7.12 14.29 24.92
CA LEU A 592 -6.88 15.58 25.59
C LEU A 592 -6.98 15.51 27.12
N ASP A 593 -7.09 14.30 27.69
CA ASP A 593 -7.06 14.10 29.13
C ASP A 593 -5.94 13.12 29.51
N PHE A 594 -4.79 13.65 29.93
CA PHE A 594 -3.68 12.79 30.32
C PHE A 594 -3.92 12.02 31.62
N VAL A 595 -4.95 12.33 32.40
CA VAL A 595 -5.36 11.45 33.50
C VAL A 595 -5.87 10.13 32.94
N HIS A 596 -6.66 10.19 31.86
CA HIS A 596 -7.15 9.01 31.18
C HIS A 596 -6.03 8.19 30.54
N GLU A 597 -5.05 8.86 29.91
CA GLU A 597 -3.84 8.21 29.38
C GLU A 597 -3.04 7.49 30.49
N ALA A 598 -2.88 8.14 31.65
CA ALA A 598 -2.23 7.55 32.80
C ALA A 598 -2.97 6.32 33.34
N GLU A 599 -4.29 6.38 33.48
CA GLU A 599 -5.13 5.25 33.88
C GLU A 599 -4.99 4.07 32.90
N ASN A 600 -4.96 4.35 31.59
CA ASN A 600 -4.77 3.32 30.55
C ASN A 600 -3.40 2.64 30.70
N SER A 601 -2.33 3.42 30.91
CA SER A 601 -0.96 2.89 31.11
C SER A 601 -0.89 1.96 32.34
N GLN A 602 -1.54 2.36 33.44
CA GLN A 602 -1.61 1.56 34.67
C GLN A 602 -2.42 0.28 34.45
N ARG A 603 -3.53 0.35 33.72
CA ARG A 603 -4.35 -0.82 33.38
C ARG A 603 -3.56 -1.82 32.53
N VAL A 604 -2.75 -1.36 31.56
CA VAL A 604 -1.87 -2.23 30.79
C VAL A 604 -0.81 -2.88 31.67
N GLN A 605 -0.15 -2.10 32.53
CA GLN A 605 0.81 -2.65 33.49
C GLN A 605 0.17 -3.73 34.38
N ALA A 606 -1.05 -3.51 34.86
CA ALA A 606 -1.79 -4.48 35.66
C ALA A 606 -2.14 -5.75 34.87
N ASN A 607 -2.58 -5.61 33.61
CA ASN A 607 -2.91 -6.75 32.75
C ASN A 607 -1.70 -7.66 32.50
N PHE A 608 -0.51 -7.07 32.30
CA PHE A 608 0.73 -7.80 32.04
C PHE A 608 1.55 -8.11 33.30
N TYR A 609 1.06 -7.77 34.50
CA TYR A 609 1.84 -7.83 35.74
C TYR A 609 2.41 -9.22 36.02
N GLU A 610 1.58 -10.27 35.97
CA GLU A 610 2.04 -11.64 36.23
C GLU A 610 3.04 -12.11 35.17
N ASP A 611 2.78 -11.82 33.89
CA ASP A 611 3.60 -12.30 32.78
C ASP A 611 4.94 -11.56 32.72
N CYS A 612 4.98 -10.26 33.03
CA CYS A 612 6.20 -9.49 33.15
C CYS A 612 7.03 -9.92 34.38
N ILE A 613 6.40 -10.29 35.51
CA ILE A 613 7.12 -10.88 36.66
C ILE A 613 7.73 -12.22 36.29
N ARG A 614 7.01 -13.05 35.53
CA ARG A 614 7.53 -14.30 34.96
C ARG A 614 8.51 -14.09 33.81
N LYS A 615 8.73 -12.83 33.39
CA LYS A 615 9.60 -12.41 32.29
C LYS A 615 9.24 -13.10 30.96
N GLU A 616 7.93 -13.31 30.73
CA GLU A 616 7.38 -13.92 29.52
C GLU A 616 7.29 -12.96 28.33
N PHE A 617 7.22 -11.66 28.63
CA PHE A 617 7.20 -10.55 27.68
C PHE A 617 8.36 -9.58 27.92
N ALA A 618 8.84 -8.94 26.84
CA ALA A 618 9.82 -7.85 26.89
C ALA A 618 9.16 -6.47 27.13
N LEU A 619 7.85 -6.42 27.32
CA LEU A 619 7.07 -5.19 27.42
C LEU A 619 7.46 -4.36 28.64
N VAL A 620 7.73 -3.08 28.41
CA VAL A 620 7.94 -2.05 29.42
C VAL A 620 6.98 -0.90 29.15
N VAL A 621 6.27 -0.47 30.18
CA VAL A 621 5.43 0.74 30.15
C VAL A 621 6.03 1.74 31.14
N PRO A 622 6.38 2.97 30.75
CA PRO A 622 6.90 3.98 31.66
C PRO A 622 6.00 4.18 32.87
N LYS A 623 6.56 4.23 34.07
CA LYS A 623 5.79 4.54 35.28
C LYS A 623 5.31 5.99 35.22
N VAL A 624 4.00 6.21 35.34
CA VAL A 624 3.44 7.55 35.53
C VAL A 624 3.61 7.93 37.00
N ILE A 625 4.26 9.06 37.25
CA ILE A 625 4.52 9.60 38.59
C ILE A 625 3.29 10.39 39.05
N TRP A 626 2.81 11.28 38.19
CA TRP A 626 1.54 11.98 38.37
C TRP A 626 0.99 12.46 37.03
N ALA A 627 -0.32 12.64 36.97
CA ALA A 627 -1.01 13.21 35.82
C ALA A 627 -2.04 14.23 36.26
N LYS A 628 -2.11 15.32 35.50
CA LYS A 628 -3.19 16.32 35.45
C LYS A 628 -3.78 16.27 34.05
N ARG A 629 -4.93 16.91 33.86
CA ARG A 629 -5.63 16.92 32.56
C ARG A 629 -4.71 17.27 31.38
N ARG A 630 -3.88 18.31 31.49
CA ARG A 630 -3.01 18.81 30.40
C ARG A 630 -1.51 18.56 30.60
N ILE A 631 -1.11 17.93 31.70
CA ILE A 631 0.29 17.74 32.08
C ILE A 631 0.49 16.34 32.66
N MET A 632 1.44 15.59 32.13
CA MET A 632 1.79 14.27 32.65
C MET A 632 3.30 14.15 32.87
N CYS A 633 3.67 13.67 34.05
CA CYS A 633 5.04 13.38 34.42
C CYS A 633 5.24 11.88 34.56
N MET A 634 6.16 11.32 33.78
CA MET A 634 6.43 9.88 33.73
C MET A 634 7.93 9.59 33.72
N GLU A 635 8.28 8.32 33.99
CA GLU A 635 9.66 7.83 33.89
C GLU A 635 10.29 8.20 32.54
N PHE A 636 11.48 8.80 32.59
CA PHE A 636 12.27 8.99 31.39
C PHE A 636 12.93 7.68 30.98
N ILE A 637 12.58 7.17 29.80
CA ILE A 637 13.17 5.97 29.21
C ILE A 637 14.00 6.34 27.98
N THR A 638 15.24 5.87 27.95
CA THR A 638 16.13 5.94 26.78
C THR A 638 15.98 4.70 25.91
N GLY A 639 16.00 4.88 24.60
CA GLY A 639 15.98 3.84 23.59
C GLY A 639 16.00 4.47 22.19
N ALA A 640 15.90 3.64 21.16
CA ALA A 640 15.65 4.11 19.80
C ALA A 640 14.24 3.73 19.37
N ARG A 641 13.73 4.39 18.32
CA ARG A 641 12.46 4.02 17.70
C ARG A 641 12.53 2.60 17.16
N ILE A 642 11.39 1.93 17.10
CA ILE A 642 11.31 0.56 16.59
C ILE A 642 11.76 0.44 15.13
N ASP A 643 11.73 1.51 14.33
CA ASP A 643 12.20 1.50 12.94
C ASP A 643 13.70 1.80 12.77
N ASP A 644 14.48 1.91 13.86
CA ASP A 644 15.93 2.16 13.82
C ASP A 644 16.74 0.85 13.81
N LEU A 645 16.90 0.28 12.61
CA LEU A 645 17.65 -0.98 12.39
C LEU A 645 19.14 -0.84 12.74
N ASP A 646 19.72 0.34 12.53
CA ASP A 646 21.13 0.59 12.85
C ASP A 646 21.35 0.51 14.36
N TYR A 647 20.50 1.15 15.16
CA TYR A 647 20.58 1.05 16.62
C TYR A 647 20.49 -0.40 17.11
N MET A 648 19.56 -1.18 16.56
CA MET A 648 19.40 -2.60 16.92
C MET A 648 20.67 -3.40 16.60
N LYS A 649 21.24 -3.19 15.41
CA LYS A 649 22.50 -3.83 15.00
C LYS A 649 23.66 -3.49 15.94
N HIS A 650 23.81 -2.22 16.32
CA HIS A 650 24.86 -1.79 17.26
C HIS A 650 24.71 -2.40 18.65
N HIS A 651 23.47 -2.71 19.07
CA HIS A 651 23.16 -3.30 20.38
C HIS A 651 22.95 -4.82 20.33
N ASN A 652 23.20 -5.47 19.19
CA ASN A 652 23.02 -6.91 18.98
C ASN A 652 21.58 -7.38 19.28
N ILE A 653 20.58 -6.56 18.92
CA ILE A 653 19.16 -6.85 19.03
C ILE A 653 18.69 -7.36 17.66
N ASP A 654 17.98 -8.49 17.64
CA ASP A 654 17.43 -9.08 16.42
C ASP A 654 16.06 -8.44 16.06
N PRO A 655 15.95 -7.72 14.92
CA PRO A 655 14.71 -7.12 14.47
C PRO A 655 13.55 -8.12 14.32
N ASN A 656 13.85 -9.38 13.94
CA ASN A 656 12.82 -10.40 13.77
C ASN A 656 12.21 -10.81 15.13
N GLU A 657 13.02 -10.91 16.18
CA GLU A 657 12.51 -11.19 17.53
C GLU A 657 11.74 -9.99 18.11
N VAL A 658 12.14 -8.76 17.78
CA VAL A 658 11.38 -7.54 18.12
C VAL A 658 10.01 -7.57 17.45
N SER A 659 9.93 -7.88 16.15
CA SER A 659 8.65 -7.98 15.44
C SER A 659 7.73 -9.04 16.05
N LYS A 660 8.25 -10.27 16.26
CA LYS A 660 7.49 -11.36 16.91
C LYS A 660 6.97 -10.95 18.27
N GLU A 661 7.79 -10.28 19.08
CA GLU A 661 7.39 -9.83 20.41
C GLU A 661 6.33 -8.74 20.37
N LEU A 662 6.44 -7.79 19.43
CA LEU A 662 5.39 -6.79 19.18
C LEU A 662 4.06 -7.48 18.82
N THR A 663 4.07 -8.44 17.89
CA THR A 663 2.87 -9.22 17.54
C THR A 663 2.29 -9.95 18.75
N ARG A 664 3.14 -10.54 19.62
CA ARG A 664 2.69 -11.22 20.84
C ARG A 664 2.00 -10.28 21.82
N VAL A 665 2.60 -9.11 22.08
CA VAL A 665 2.05 -8.09 23.00
C VAL A 665 0.66 -7.65 22.52
N PHE A 666 0.54 -7.29 21.24
CA PHE A 666 -0.75 -6.85 20.70
C PHE A 666 -1.78 -7.97 20.60
N SER A 667 -1.35 -9.20 20.28
CA SER A 667 -2.24 -10.36 20.28
C SER A 667 -2.79 -10.68 21.67
N GLU A 668 -1.98 -10.56 22.73
CA GLU A 668 -2.45 -10.72 24.12
C GLU A 668 -3.46 -9.63 24.50
N MET A 669 -3.19 -8.36 24.12
CA MET A 669 -4.14 -7.25 24.32
C MET A 669 -5.48 -7.48 23.63
N ILE A 670 -5.46 -7.94 22.37
CA ILE A 670 -6.66 -8.16 21.54
C ILE A 670 -7.43 -9.39 22.01
N PHE A 671 -6.79 -10.56 22.03
CA PHE A 671 -7.48 -11.84 22.15
C PHE A 671 -7.65 -12.32 23.59
N VAL A 672 -6.78 -11.89 24.52
CA VAL A 672 -6.84 -12.36 25.92
C VAL A 672 -7.41 -11.28 26.83
N HIS A 673 -6.81 -10.11 26.89
CA HIS A 673 -7.28 -9.04 27.77
C HIS A 673 -8.57 -8.40 27.25
N GLY A 674 -8.69 -8.20 25.94
CA GLY A 674 -9.78 -7.42 25.35
C GLY A 674 -9.67 -5.92 25.65
N PHE A 675 -8.50 -5.45 26.09
CA PHE A 675 -8.18 -4.05 26.29
C PHE A 675 -7.06 -3.68 25.32
N VAL A 676 -7.43 -3.05 24.22
CA VAL A 676 -6.62 -2.97 23.01
C VAL A 676 -6.08 -1.57 22.81
N HIS A 677 -4.78 -1.48 22.57
CA HIS A 677 -4.15 -0.25 22.11
C HIS A 677 -4.41 -0.07 20.62
N CYS A 678 -5.06 1.03 20.24
CA CYS A 678 -5.52 1.25 18.86
C CYS A 678 -4.66 2.25 18.06
N ASP A 679 -3.45 2.57 18.53
CA ASP A 679 -2.53 3.50 17.85
C ASP A 679 -1.05 3.10 18.01
N PRO A 680 -0.63 1.91 17.53
CA PRO A 680 0.75 1.43 17.64
C PRO A 680 1.70 2.12 16.65
N HIS A 681 1.66 3.45 16.57
CA HIS A 681 2.51 4.21 15.66
C HIS A 681 3.99 3.92 15.97
N PRO A 682 4.87 3.69 14.96
CA PRO A 682 6.29 3.37 15.19
C PRO A 682 7.02 4.39 16.07
N GLY A 683 6.60 5.67 16.01
CA GLY A 683 7.14 6.73 16.86
C GLY A 683 6.83 6.58 18.36
N ASN A 684 5.83 5.78 18.73
CA ASN A 684 5.39 5.55 20.11
C ASN A 684 5.94 4.23 20.69
N VAL A 685 6.76 3.49 19.93
CA VAL A 685 7.34 2.21 20.34
C VAL A 685 8.85 2.31 20.28
N PHE A 686 9.50 2.14 21.43
CA PHE A 686 10.96 2.15 21.53
C PHE A 686 11.52 0.76 21.79
N VAL A 687 12.76 0.55 21.36
CA VAL A 687 13.55 -0.63 21.64
C VAL A 687 14.83 -0.21 22.38
N ARG A 688 15.19 -0.95 23.41
CA ARG A 688 16.46 -0.77 24.13
C ARG A 688 17.02 -2.11 24.59
N PRO A 689 18.32 -2.21 24.94
CA PRO A 689 18.86 -3.38 25.62
C PRO A 689 18.10 -3.67 26.93
N ALA A 690 17.86 -4.96 27.21
CA ALA A 690 17.20 -5.37 28.44
C ALA A 690 18.02 -4.93 29.66
N LYS A 691 17.35 -4.39 30.69
CA LYS A 691 18.02 -3.99 31.94
C LYS A 691 18.67 -5.18 32.66
N ASP A 692 18.10 -6.37 32.54
CA ASP A 692 18.60 -7.61 33.14
C ASP A 692 18.57 -8.78 32.12
N PRO A 693 19.56 -8.84 31.21
CA PRO A 693 19.58 -9.82 30.12
C PRO A 693 19.88 -11.24 30.59
N LYS A 694 20.41 -11.44 31.81
CA LYS A 694 20.76 -12.79 32.33
C LYS A 694 19.55 -13.58 32.80
N HIS A 695 18.50 -12.87 33.20
CA HIS A 695 17.28 -13.47 33.72
C HIS A 695 16.06 -13.18 32.85
N SER A 696 16.21 -12.46 31.74
CA SER A 696 15.16 -12.24 30.75
C SER A 696 15.24 -13.28 29.63
N LYS A 697 14.09 -13.65 29.06
CA LYS A 697 14.02 -14.44 27.81
C LYS A 697 14.61 -13.67 26.63
N TYR A 698 14.61 -12.34 26.72
CA TYR A 698 15.01 -11.42 25.65
C TYR A 698 16.22 -10.58 26.08
N ASN A 699 17.07 -10.24 25.13
CA ASN A 699 18.17 -9.29 25.33
C ASN A 699 17.76 -7.82 25.11
N PHE A 700 16.48 -7.57 24.82
CA PHE A 700 15.90 -6.25 24.62
C PHE A 700 14.64 -6.05 25.47
N ASP A 701 14.29 -4.79 25.71
CA ASP A 701 12.98 -4.33 26.21
C ASP A 701 12.23 -3.66 25.06
N LEU A 702 10.92 -3.90 24.97
CA LEU A 702 9.99 -3.22 24.08
C LEU A 702 9.18 -2.20 24.88
N VAL A 703 9.36 -0.91 24.62
CA VAL A 703 8.78 0.17 25.42
C VAL A 703 7.61 0.81 24.69
N LEU A 704 6.42 0.77 25.28
CA LEU A 704 5.25 1.51 24.78
C LEU A 704 5.15 2.86 25.50
N LEU A 705 5.21 3.97 24.76
CA LEU A 705 5.27 5.31 25.33
C LEU A 705 3.91 6.01 25.42
N ASP A 706 3.03 5.78 24.45
CA ASP A 706 1.74 6.46 24.32
C ASP A 706 0.62 5.54 24.76
N HIS A 707 -0.27 6.04 25.62
CA HIS A 707 -1.44 5.29 26.05
C HIS A 707 -2.77 6.03 25.87
N GLY A 708 -2.79 7.02 24.96
CA GLY A 708 -3.94 7.90 24.73
C GLY A 708 -5.16 7.21 24.09
N LEU A 709 -4.94 6.16 23.27
CA LEU A 709 -6.02 5.51 22.52
C LEU A 709 -6.15 4.00 22.80
N TYR A 710 -7.07 3.68 23.72
CA TYR A 710 -7.50 2.31 24.03
C TYR A 710 -8.99 2.09 23.77
N ARG A 711 -9.34 0.82 23.46
CA ARG A 711 -10.72 0.35 23.39
C ARG A 711 -10.90 -0.98 24.10
N GLU A 712 -12.09 -1.15 24.65
CA GLU A 712 -12.48 -2.40 25.32
C GLU A 712 -13.38 -3.21 24.40
N LEU A 713 -13.00 -4.48 24.21
CA LEU A 713 -13.78 -5.46 23.47
C LEU A 713 -14.71 -6.18 24.43
N SER A 714 -16.00 -6.25 24.08
CA SER A 714 -16.91 -7.14 24.79
C SER A 714 -16.42 -8.59 24.66
N ASN A 715 -16.69 -9.42 25.67
CA ASN A 715 -16.29 -10.83 25.63
C ASN A 715 -16.83 -11.54 24.37
N GLU A 716 -18.06 -11.21 23.96
CA GLU A 716 -18.69 -11.75 22.76
C GLU A 716 -17.96 -11.32 21.49
N LEU A 717 -17.66 -10.02 21.33
CA LEU A 717 -16.96 -9.53 20.15
C LEU A 717 -15.55 -10.10 20.08
N ARG A 718 -14.83 -10.14 21.20
CA ARG A 718 -13.48 -10.74 21.30
C ARG A 718 -13.50 -12.21 20.88
N SER A 719 -14.46 -12.98 21.38
CA SER A 719 -14.62 -14.41 21.04
C SER A 719 -14.95 -14.59 19.56
N ASN A 720 -15.92 -13.84 19.03
CA ASN A 720 -16.29 -13.89 17.61
C ASN A 720 -15.11 -13.48 16.71
N TYR A 721 -14.32 -12.49 17.11
CA TYR A 721 -13.13 -12.06 16.38
C TYR A 721 -12.01 -13.10 16.40
N ALA A 722 -11.77 -13.76 17.54
CA ALA A 722 -10.83 -14.88 17.63
C ALA A 722 -11.26 -16.06 16.74
N HIS A 723 -12.56 -16.35 16.68
CA HIS A 723 -13.10 -17.37 15.80
C HIS A 723 -13.01 -17.00 14.31
N LEU A 724 -13.20 -15.72 13.97
CA LEU A 724 -13.00 -15.22 12.61
C LEU A 724 -11.56 -15.45 12.16
N TRP A 725 -10.58 -14.99 12.92
CA TRP A 725 -9.16 -15.20 12.64
C TRP A 725 -8.77 -16.68 12.59
N THR A 726 -9.30 -17.50 13.50
CA THR A 726 -9.09 -18.95 13.45
C THR A 726 -9.65 -19.57 12.16
N SER A 727 -10.77 -19.06 11.65
CA SER A 727 -11.38 -19.54 10.41
C SER A 727 -10.60 -19.09 9.19
N LEU A 728 -10.07 -17.86 9.20
CA LEU A 728 -9.19 -17.32 8.17
C LEU A 728 -7.89 -18.13 8.06
N ILE A 729 -7.22 -18.41 9.17
CA ILE A 729 -5.98 -19.20 9.22
C ILE A 729 -6.18 -20.63 8.72
N LYS A 730 -7.39 -21.18 8.87
CA LYS A 730 -7.73 -22.55 8.46
C LYS A 730 -8.40 -22.64 7.09
N GLY A 731 -8.59 -21.52 6.38
CA GLY A 731 -9.37 -21.48 5.13
C GLY A 731 -10.79 -22.04 5.27
N ASN A 732 -11.41 -21.91 6.46
CA ASN A 732 -12.76 -22.42 6.71
C ASN A 732 -13.80 -21.38 6.27
N GLU A 733 -14.19 -21.41 5.00
CA GLU A 733 -15.14 -20.49 4.37
C GLU A 733 -16.44 -20.32 5.17
N GLN A 734 -17.05 -21.42 5.64
CA GLN A 734 -18.29 -21.36 6.42
C GLN A 734 -18.10 -20.63 7.76
N GLY A 735 -16.94 -20.83 8.39
CA GLY A 735 -16.52 -20.10 9.59
C GLY A 735 -16.32 -18.62 9.28
N ILE A 736 -15.58 -18.30 8.22
CA ILE A 736 -15.33 -16.92 7.77
C ILE A 736 -16.67 -16.21 7.57
N ARG A 737 -17.60 -16.78 6.80
CA ARG A 737 -18.93 -16.21 6.57
C ARG A 737 -19.69 -15.95 7.87
N THR A 738 -19.73 -16.93 8.77
CA THR A 738 -20.48 -16.84 10.03
C THR A 738 -19.93 -15.75 10.94
N TYR A 739 -18.61 -15.73 11.14
CA TYR A 739 -17.99 -14.80 12.07
C TYR A 739 -17.78 -13.41 11.46
N SER A 740 -17.65 -13.28 10.14
CA SER A 740 -17.74 -11.99 9.45
C SER A 740 -19.09 -11.33 9.70
N TYR A 741 -20.21 -12.07 9.61
CA TYR A 741 -21.52 -11.51 9.96
C TYR A 741 -21.62 -11.12 11.44
N LYS A 742 -21.10 -11.93 12.37
CA LYS A 742 -21.15 -11.63 13.81
C LYS A 742 -20.26 -10.45 14.23
N VAL A 743 -19.12 -10.26 13.58
CA VAL A 743 -18.16 -9.18 13.86
C VAL A 743 -18.55 -7.90 13.15
N ALA A 744 -18.98 -8.00 11.89
CA ALA A 744 -19.10 -6.87 10.98
C ALA A 744 -20.52 -6.61 10.44
N GLY A 745 -21.46 -7.52 10.67
CA GLY A 745 -22.83 -7.40 10.14
C GLY A 745 -22.90 -7.41 8.61
N THR A 746 -21.90 -7.97 7.93
CA THR A 746 -21.80 -7.98 6.46
C THR A 746 -22.00 -9.37 5.86
N GLU A 747 -22.73 -9.42 4.75
CA GLU A 747 -22.82 -10.60 3.87
C GLU A 747 -21.60 -10.66 2.91
N GLY A 748 -20.87 -9.56 2.72
CA GLY A 748 -19.67 -9.44 1.89
C GLY A 748 -18.41 -10.02 2.57
N TYR A 749 -18.50 -11.24 3.11
CA TYR A 749 -17.46 -11.83 3.96
C TYR A 749 -16.12 -12.04 3.24
N GLN A 750 -16.11 -12.21 1.92
CA GLN A 750 -14.88 -12.37 1.14
C GLN A 750 -14.07 -11.07 1.11
N LEU A 751 -14.73 -9.95 0.80
CA LEU A 751 -14.11 -8.63 0.81
C LEU A 751 -13.66 -8.24 2.21
N PHE A 752 -14.49 -8.51 3.22
CA PHE A 752 -14.12 -8.25 4.60
C PHE A 752 -12.91 -9.09 5.06
N ALA A 753 -12.82 -10.35 4.59
CA ALA A 753 -11.65 -11.20 4.84
C ALA A 753 -10.39 -10.65 4.18
N CYS A 754 -10.47 -10.18 2.93
CA CYS A 754 -9.36 -9.52 2.25
C CYS A 754 -8.92 -8.24 2.99
N MET A 755 -9.88 -7.40 3.39
CA MET A 755 -9.60 -6.18 4.16
C MET A 755 -8.92 -6.48 5.51
N LEU A 756 -9.35 -7.53 6.20
CA LEU A 756 -8.81 -7.87 7.51
C LEU A 756 -7.41 -8.49 7.45
N THR A 757 -7.16 -9.32 6.44
CA THR A 757 -5.90 -10.06 6.30
C THR A 757 -4.86 -9.30 5.49
N GLY A 758 -5.28 -8.43 4.58
CA GLY A 758 -4.40 -7.84 3.56
C GLY A 758 -3.92 -8.88 2.54
N ARG A 759 -4.74 -9.91 2.28
CA ARG A 759 -4.45 -11.04 1.37
C ARG A 759 -5.59 -11.25 0.38
N GLU A 760 -5.27 -11.85 -0.77
CA GLU A 760 -6.27 -12.20 -1.78
C GLU A 760 -7.19 -13.34 -1.28
N TRP A 761 -8.44 -13.34 -1.74
CA TRP A 761 -9.44 -14.34 -1.33
C TRP A 761 -8.97 -15.77 -1.61
N GLU A 762 -8.34 -16.00 -2.75
CA GLU A 762 -7.86 -17.33 -3.13
C GLU A 762 -6.78 -17.85 -2.18
N THR A 763 -5.82 -17.01 -1.79
CA THR A 763 -4.81 -17.31 -0.76
C THR A 763 -5.46 -17.70 0.58
N ILE A 764 -6.47 -16.92 1.00
CA ILE A 764 -7.20 -17.19 2.26
C ILE A 764 -7.90 -18.55 2.18
N ASN A 765 -8.57 -18.84 1.06
CA ASN A 765 -9.31 -20.07 0.87
C ASN A 765 -8.40 -21.30 0.80
N GLN A 766 -7.19 -21.16 0.25
CA GLN A 766 -6.17 -22.21 0.21
C GLN A 766 -5.45 -22.42 1.56
N SER A 767 -5.83 -21.70 2.62
CA SER A 767 -5.18 -21.74 3.95
C SER A 767 -3.70 -21.33 3.90
N ASP A 768 -3.32 -20.47 2.96
CA ASP A 768 -1.93 -20.07 2.72
C ASP A 768 -1.62 -18.67 3.26
N LEU A 769 -2.31 -18.24 4.32
CA LEU A 769 -2.07 -16.94 4.97
C LEU A 769 -0.63 -16.75 5.48
N ASN A 770 0.11 -17.84 5.66
CA ASN A 770 1.50 -17.80 6.11
C ASN A 770 2.50 -17.68 4.96
N SER A 771 2.11 -17.69 3.68
CA SER A 771 3.05 -17.42 2.59
C SER A 771 3.38 -15.93 2.51
N ALA A 772 4.58 -15.62 1.99
CA ALA A 772 4.96 -14.25 1.73
C ALA A 772 4.06 -13.65 0.64
N ARG A 773 3.65 -12.38 0.80
CA ARG A 773 2.85 -11.71 -0.23
C ARG A 773 3.66 -11.57 -1.52
N THR A 774 3.03 -11.87 -2.64
CA THR A 774 3.64 -11.61 -3.95
C THR A 774 3.29 -10.20 -4.42
N VAL A 775 4.16 -9.58 -5.22
CA VAL A 775 3.88 -8.27 -5.84
C VAL A 775 2.61 -8.33 -6.70
N GLN A 776 2.34 -9.48 -7.33
CA GLN A 776 1.13 -9.76 -8.11
C GLN A 776 -0.13 -9.76 -7.23
N GLU A 777 -0.08 -10.36 -6.03
CA GLU A 777 -1.16 -10.33 -5.04
C GLU A 777 -1.47 -8.88 -4.61
N VAL A 778 -0.43 -8.06 -4.37
CA VAL A 778 -0.59 -6.65 -4.00
C VAL A 778 -1.22 -5.82 -5.13
N SER A 779 -0.78 -6.00 -6.39
CA SER A 779 -1.33 -5.27 -7.54
C SER A 779 -2.81 -5.59 -7.76
N ARG A 780 -3.18 -6.89 -7.76
CA ARG A 780 -4.57 -7.32 -7.96
C ARG A 780 -5.50 -6.85 -6.84
N MET A 781 -5.02 -6.86 -5.59
CA MET A 781 -5.79 -6.30 -4.47
C MET A 781 -6.00 -4.79 -4.62
N THR A 782 -5.01 -4.05 -5.13
CA THR A 782 -5.07 -2.60 -5.29
C THR A 782 -5.98 -2.21 -6.47
N GLU A 783 -5.86 -2.90 -7.60
CA GLU A 783 -6.70 -2.70 -8.78
C GLU A 783 -8.17 -3.06 -8.49
N GLY A 784 -8.41 -4.22 -7.85
CA GLY A 784 -9.76 -4.65 -7.48
C GLY A 784 -10.40 -3.82 -6.36
N ALA A 785 -9.63 -3.08 -5.56
CA ALA A 785 -10.17 -2.21 -4.51
C ALA A 785 -10.90 -0.98 -5.07
N ILE A 786 -10.43 -0.43 -6.20
CA ILE A 786 -11.05 0.73 -6.85
C ILE A 786 -12.42 0.35 -7.41
N GLU A 787 -12.53 -0.82 -8.06
CA GLU A 787 -13.78 -1.34 -8.60
C GLU A 787 -14.82 -1.65 -7.51
N ARG A 788 -14.36 -1.95 -6.29
CA ARG A 788 -15.21 -2.36 -5.15
C ARG A 788 -15.37 -1.28 -4.08
N ILE A 789 -15.01 -0.03 -4.37
CA ILE A 789 -14.99 1.05 -3.37
C ILE A 789 -16.35 1.29 -2.69
N VAL A 790 -17.46 1.07 -3.42
CA VAL A 790 -18.83 1.19 -2.86
C VAL A 790 -19.13 0.05 -1.88
N GLU A 791 -18.72 -1.18 -2.20
CA GLU A 791 -18.86 -2.34 -1.30
C GLU A 791 -17.99 -2.18 -0.06
N VAL A 792 -16.75 -1.71 -0.22
CA VAL A 792 -15.83 -1.39 0.88
C VAL A 792 -16.45 -0.33 1.78
N ALA A 793 -16.96 0.77 1.22
CA ALA A 793 -17.61 1.85 1.99
C ALA A 793 -18.86 1.36 2.75
N ASP A 794 -19.66 0.48 2.16
CA ASP A 794 -20.83 -0.13 2.82
C ASP A 794 -20.43 -1.04 3.99
N ILE A 795 -19.38 -1.87 3.82
CA ILE A 795 -18.85 -2.71 4.90
C ILE A 795 -18.34 -1.82 6.04
N LEU A 796 -17.47 -0.85 5.74
CA LEU A 796 -16.90 0.06 6.74
C LEU A 796 -17.98 0.86 7.48
N GLY A 797 -19.03 1.28 6.78
CA GLY A 797 -20.16 1.99 7.38
C GLY A 797 -21.00 1.15 8.35
N LYS A 798 -20.97 -0.18 8.23
CA LYS A 798 -21.67 -1.13 9.13
C LYS A 798 -20.80 -1.62 10.28
N LEU A 799 -19.47 -1.50 10.17
CA LEU A 799 -18.55 -2.00 11.18
C LEU A 799 -18.72 -1.30 12.53
N PRO A 800 -18.68 -2.05 13.66
CA PRO A 800 -18.50 -1.44 14.97
C PRO A 800 -17.20 -0.63 15.00
N ARG A 801 -17.23 0.54 15.64
CA ARG A 801 -16.07 1.47 15.72
C ARG A 801 -14.79 0.80 16.20
N VAL A 802 -14.90 -0.08 17.21
CA VAL A 802 -13.76 -0.82 17.73
C VAL A 802 -13.13 -1.76 16.69
N VAL A 803 -13.93 -2.32 15.76
CA VAL A 803 -13.41 -3.17 14.68
C VAL A 803 -12.67 -2.34 13.63
N LEU A 804 -13.14 -1.12 13.33
CA LEU A 804 -12.40 -0.18 12.46
C LEU A 804 -11.02 0.15 13.04
N LEU A 805 -10.95 0.39 14.34
CA LEU A 805 -9.69 0.63 15.04
C LEU A 805 -8.79 -0.61 15.08
N LEU A 806 -9.38 -1.82 15.18
CA LEU A 806 -8.62 -3.07 15.06
C LEU A 806 -8.02 -3.26 13.66
N LEU A 807 -8.75 -2.90 12.60
CA LEU A 807 -8.20 -2.89 11.22
C LEU A 807 -6.97 -1.98 11.15
N LYS A 808 -7.10 -0.72 11.61
CA LYS A 808 -5.97 0.23 11.69
C LYS A 808 -4.80 -0.34 12.49
N THR A 809 -5.07 -0.97 13.63
CA THR A 809 -4.04 -1.56 14.49
C THR A 809 -3.28 -2.66 13.76
N ASN A 810 -3.99 -3.56 13.08
CA ASN A 810 -3.38 -4.65 12.32
C ASN A 810 -2.53 -4.13 11.15
N ASP A 811 -2.99 -3.08 10.45
CA ASP A 811 -2.25 -2.50 9.34
C ASP A 811 -0.96 -1.82 9.80
N LEU A 812 -1.00 -1.08 10.91
CA LEU A 812 0.19 -0.46 11.50
C LEU A 812 1.19 -1.52 11.98
N LEU A 813 0.72 -2.60 12.61
CA LEU A 813 1.57 -3.72 13.02
C LEU A 813 2.20 -4.40 11.80
N ARG A 814 1.44 -4.59 10.72
CA ARG A 814 1.96 -5.16 9.47
C ARG A 814 3.04 -4.27 8.86
N HIS A 815 2.83 -2.96 8.83
CA HIS A 815 3.83 -2.02 8.32
C HIS A 815 5.14 -2.02 9.15
N VAL A 816 5.01 -2.15 10.47
CA VAL A 816 6.19 -2.30 11.35
C VAL A 816 6.90 -3.63 11.08
N ASP A 817 6.16 -4.72 10.93
CA ASP A 817 6.71 -6.04 10.61
C ASP A 817 7.46 -6.03 9.26
N GLU A 818 6.88 -5.41 8.23
CA GLU A 818 7.49 -5.22 6.90
C GLU A 818 8.80 -4.43 6.97
N LYS A 819 8.90 -3.42 7.84
CA LYS A 819 10.12 -2.62 8.03
C LYS A 819 11.20 -3.33 8.85
N LEU A 820 10.80 -4.16 9.81
CA LEU A 820 11.71 -4.87 10.71
C LEU A 820 12.28 -6.15 10.08
N SER A 821 11.50 -6.83 9.24
CA SER A 821 11.84 -8.13 8.71
C SER A 821 12.78 -8.03 7.50
N ASN A 822 14.10 -8.16 7.74
CA ASN A 822 15.12 -8.24 6.68
C ASN A 822 15.20 -9.61 5.99
N THR A 823 14.45 -10.63 6.46
CA THR A 823 14.58 -12.02 6.00
C THR A 823 13.24 -12.79 6.10
N HIS A 824 12.62 -13.07 4.94
CA HIS A 824 11.78 -14.22 4.55
C HIS A 824 10.71 -14.87 5.47
N ASP A 825 10.40 -14.37 6.66
CA ASP A 825 9.49 -15.06 7.59
C ASP A 825 8.24 -14.24 8.00
N GLU A 826 7.55 -13.63 7.01
CA GLU A 826 6.17 -13.11 7.13
C GLU A 826 5.18 -14.16 7.71
N ARG A 827 5.59 -15.43 7.72
CA ARG A 827 4.86 -16.61 8.19
C ARG A 827 4.58 -16.58 9.70
N MET A 828 5.40 -15.88 10.47
CA MET A 828 5.37 -15.97 11.93
C MET A 828 4.29 -15.11 12.59
N THR A 829 3.89 -14.00 11.97
CA THR A 829 2.88 -13.07 12.51
C THR A 829 1.52 -13.75 12.65
N TYR A 830 1.03 -14.40 11.58
CA TYR A 830 -0.23 -15.13 11.59
C TYR A 830 -0.18 -16.42 12.44
N VAL A 831 0.99 -17.07 12.52
CA VAL A 831 1.23 -18.20 13.44
C VAL A 831 1.07 -17.78 14.89
N ILE A 832 1.67 -16.64 15.28
CA ILE A 832 1.54 -16.08 16.63
C ILE A 832 0.09 -15.71 16.90
N MET A 833 -0.55 -14.94 16.01
CA MET A 833 -1.98 -14.59 16.15
C MET A 833 -2.87 -15.82 16.27
N GLY A 834 -2.63 -16.87 15.47
CA GLY A 834 -3.36 -18.13 15.52
C GLY A 834 -3.28 -18.82 16.88
N SER A 835 -2.12 -18.75 17.55
CA SER A 835 -1.96 -19.29 18.91
C SER A 835 -2.83 -18.55 19.94
N TYR A 836 -2.86 -17.21 19.87
CA TYR A 836 -3.66 -16.38 20.77
C TYR A 836 -5.16 -16.47 20.47
N CYS A 837 -5.55 -16.58 19.19
CA CYS A 837 -6.92 -16.87 18.79
C CYS A 837 -7.39 -18.20 19.39
N SER A 838 -6.55 -19.24 19.29
CA SER A 838 -6.83 -20.54 19.90
C SER A 838 -6.96 -20.47 21.42
N LYS A 839 -6.04 -19.77 22.09
CA LYS A 839 -6.07 -19.52 23.54
C LYS A 839 -7.38 -18.82 23.93
N ALA A 840 -7.78 -17.79 23.18
CA ALA A 840 -9.01 -17.04 23.44
C ALA A 840 -10.27 -17.91 23.28
N VAL A 841 -10.36 -18.68 22.19
CA VAL A 841 -11.47 -19.61 21.95
C VAL A 841 -11.56 -20.66 23.06
N TRP A 842 -10.41 -21.18 23.53
CA TRP A 842 -10.35 -22.11 24.65
C TRP A 842 -10.84 -21.48 25.96
N LEU A 843 -10.33 -20.30 26.30
CA LEU A 843 -10.71 -19.60 27.53
C LEU A 843 -12.22 -19.27 27.56
N ASP A 844 -12.77 -18.86 26.42
CA ASP A 844 -14.20 -18.57 26.27
C ASP A 844 -15.04 -19.84 26.41
N THR A 845 -14.67 -20.91 25.69
CA THR A 845 -15.36 -22.21 25.77
C THR A 845 -15.32 -22.77 27.20
N LYS A 846 -14.16 -22.72 27.85
CA LYS A 846 -13.99 -23.14 29.25
C LYS A 846 -14.91 -22.34 30.18
N ARG A 847 -14.97 -21.02 30.02
CA ARG A 847 -15.84 -20.15 30.83
C ARG A 847 -17.31 -20.51 30.66
N HIS A 848 -17.76 -20.65 29.41
CA HIS A 848 -19.15 -21.00 29.09
C HIS A 848 -19.54 -22.39 29.62
N ILE A 849 -18.64 -23.38 29.53
CA ILE A 849 -18.85 -24.71 30.11
C ILE A 849 -18.91 -24.63 31.63
N LEU A 850 -18.02 -23.89 32.29
CA LEU A 850 -18.03 -23.75 33.75
C LEU A 850 -19.30 -23.06 34.26
N GLU A 851 -19.81 -22.05 33.53
CA GLU A 851 -21.12 -21.44 33.81
C GLU A 851 -22.26 -22.44 33.68
N LYS A 852 -22.28 -23.24 32.60
CA LYS A 852 -23.27 -24.31 32.43
C LYS A 852 -23.16 -25.38 33.52
N VAL A 853 -21.96 -25.74 33.96
CA VAL A 853 -21.75 -26.69 35.07
C VAL A 853 -22.27 -26.11 36.39
N ARG A 854 -22.07 -24.81 36.64
CA ARG A 854 -22.62 -24.13 37.83
C ARG A 854 -24.15 -24.09 37.81
N THR A 855 -24.77 -23.91 36.64
CA THR A 855 -26.23 -23.78 36.51
C THR A 855 -26.96 -25.12 36.44
N TYR A 856 -26.41 -26.10 35.72
CA TYR A 856 -27.09 -27.36 35.38
C TYR A 856 -26.40 -28.61 35.96
N GLY A 857 -25.28 -28.46 36.66
CA GLY A 857 -24.46 -29.56 37.16
C GLY A 857 -23.49 -30.13 36.12
N LEU A 858 -22.54 -30.97 36.57
CA LEU A 858 -21.57 -31.61 35.69
C LEU A 858 -22.23 -32.72 34.87
N SER A 859 -22.18 -32.60 33.54
CA SER A 859 -22.65 -33.65 32.62
C SER A 859 -21.49 -34.22 31.81
N PHE A 860 -21.59 -35.49 31.40
CA PHE A 860 -20.59 -36.13 30.54
C PHE A 860 -20.45 -35.41 29.19
N HIS A 861 -21.53 -34.82 28.69
CA HIS A 861 -21.51 -34.03 27.45
C HIS A 861 -20.66 -32.77 27.63
N LEU A 862 -20.85 -32.01 28.72
CA LEU A 862 -20.06 -30.82 29.03
C LEU A 862 -18.58 -31.16 29.26
N LEU A 863 -18.28 -32.29 29.90
CA LEU A 863 -16.91 -32.78 30.06
C LEU A 863 -16.28 -33.14 28.71
N LYS A 864 -17.01 -33.81 27.83
CA LYS A 864 -16.55 -34.16 26.48
C LYS A 864 -16.26 -32.92 25.64
N GLU A 865 -17.12 -31.89 25.71
CA GLU A 865 -16.88 -30.61 25.05
C GLU A 865 -15.64 -29.90 25.60
N LEU A 866 -15.45 -29.90 26.92
CA LEU A 866 -14.28 -29.30 27.56
C LEU A 866 -12.98 -30.00 27.12
N VAL A 867 -12.95 -31.33 27.15
CA VAL A 867 -11.79 -32.11 26.71
C VAL A 867 -11.51 -31.90 25.22
N LYS A 868 -12.55 -31.82 24.39
CA LYS A 868 -12.40 -31.53 22.96
C LYS A 868 -11.80 -30.14 22.72
N ALA A 869 -12.31 -29.11 23.39
CA ALA A 869 -11.81 -27.75 23.26
C ALA A 869 -10.37 -27.63 23.78
N TRP A 870 -10.06 -28.31 24.89
CA TRP A 870 -8.70 -28.38 25.45
C TRP A 870 -7.75 -29.04 24.47
N TRP A 871 -8.12 -30.21 23.93
CA TRP A 871 -7.30 -30.94 22.97
C TRP A 871 -7.05 -30.12 21.69
N GLN A 872 -8.07 -29.44 21.17
CA GLN A 872 -7.93 -28.56 20.01
C GLN A 872 -6.97 -27.39 20.26
N HIS A 873 -6.96 -26.83 21.46
CA HIS A 873 -6.01 -25.79 21.86
C HIS A 873 -4.58 -26.35 21.99
N GLU A 874 -4.41 -27.41 22.77
CA GLU A 874 -3.10 -28.02 23.01
C GLU A 874 -2.47 -28.54 21.72
N SER A 875 -3.22 -29.27 20.90
CA SER A 875 -2.73 -29.78 19.61
C SER A 875 -2.23 -28.67 18.67
N LEU A 876 -2.92 -27.53 18.64
CA LEU A 876 -2.48 -26.37 17.86
C LEU A 876 -1.27 -25.69 18.51
N ALA A 877 -1.23 -25.56 19.85
CA ALA A 877 -0.06 -25.05 20.55
C ALA A 877 1.19 -25.90 20.28
N TYR A 878 1.04 -27.24 20.31
CA TYR A 878 2.09 -28.18 19.97
C TYR A 878 2.51 -28.11 18.50
N SER A 879 1.56 -27.99 17.56
CA SER A 879 1.91 -27.88 16.13
C SER A 879 2.64 -26.58 15.81
N LEU A 880 2.25 -25.46 16.43
CA LEU A 880 2.93 -24.18 16.27
C LEU A 880 4.31 -24.18 16.95
N TRP A 881 4.44 -24.85 18.12
CA TRP A 881 5.73 -25.05 18.75
C TRP A 881 6.69 -25.87 17.87
N LEU A 882 6.21 -26.96 17.26
CA LEU A 882 6.99 -27.74 16.30
C LEU A 882 7.38 -26.90 15.07
N TYR A 883 6.48 -26.05 14.57
CA TYR A 883 6.75 -25.14 13.46
C TYR A 883 7.86 -24.13 13.81
N GLN A 884 7.77 -23.49 14.98
CA GLN A 884 8.80 -22.59 15.49
C GLN A 884 10.15 -23.29 15.69
N LEU A 885 10.13 -24.53 16.18
CA LEU A 885 11.34 -25.34 16.36
C LEU A 885 11.98 -25.68 15.02
N ALA A 886 11.17 -26.04 14.02
CA ALA A 886 11.61 -26.34 12.66
C ALA A 886 12.18 -25.09 11.96
N ALA A 887 11.51 -23.94 12.09
CA ALA A 887 11.99 -22.66 11.56
C ALA A 887 13.36 -22.29 12.15
N LYS A 888 13.50 -22.34 13.49
CA LYS A 888 14.79 -22.11 14.17
C LYS A 888 15.88 -23.09 13.74
N TRP A 889 15.53 -24.35 13.49
CA TRP A 889 16.46 -25.36 13.00
C TRP A 889 16.93 -25.07 11.57
N LEU A 890 16.01 -24.70 10.67
CA LEU A 890 16.30 -24.32 9.30
C LEU A 890 17.18 -23.07 9.23
N GLU A 891 16.91 -22.08 10.07
CA GLU A 891 17.70 -20.86 10.21
C GLU A 891 19.12 -21.16 10.74
N LYS A 892 19.23 -22.06 11.71
CA LYS A 892 20.54 -22.50 12.21
C LYS A 892 21.32 -23.28 11.17
N LEU A 893 20.65 -24.08 10.35
CA LEU A 893 21.27 -24.80 9.22
C LEU A 893 21.73 -23.84 8.13
N SER A 894 20.94 -22.81 7.78
CA SER A 894 21.34 -21.80 6.80
C SER A 894 22.51 -20.94 7.28
N LEU A 895 22.58 -20.61 8.58
CA LEU A 895 23.72 -19.94 9.21
C LEU A 895 24.99 -20.81 9.22
N ILE A 896 24.86 -22.13 9.40
CA ILE A 896 25.99 -23.07 9.33
C ILE A 896 26.50 -23.19 7.88
N ASP A 897 25.60 -23.23 6.90
CA ASP A 897 25.97 -23.25 5.47
C ASP A 897 26.64 -21.94 5.01
N ASN A 898 26.14 -20.79 5.48
CA ASN A 898 26.75 -19.49 5.19
C ASN A 898 28.12 -19.33 5.86
N ASN A 899 28.30 -19.81 7.09
CA ASN A 899 29.61 -19.80 7.75
C ASN A 899 30.60 -20.78 7.13
N ARG A 900 30.15 -21.91 6.58
CA ARG A 900 31.02 -22.82 5.79
C ARG A 900 31.53 -22.15 4.52
N LYS A 901 30.68 -21.42 3.80
CA LYS A 901 31.04 -20.66 2.60
C LYS A 901 31.93 -19.43 2.84
N LEU A 902 32.05 -18.98 4.09
CA LEU A 902 32.96 -17.89 4.50
C LEU A 902 34.33 -18.41 4.97
N ILE A 903 34.43 -19.71 5.27
CA ILE A 903 35.66 -20.38 5.72
C ILE A 903 36.33 -21.14 4.56
N GLU A 904 35.56 -21.59 3.56
CA GLU A 904 36.03 -22.00 2.22
C GLU A 904 36.30 -20.78 1.34
#